data_AF-A0A952B5Y9-F1
#
_entry.id   AF-A0A952B5Y9-F1
#
_cell.length_a   1.000
_cell.length_b   1.000
_cell.length_c   1.000
_cell.angle_alpha   90.00
_cell.angle_beta   90.00
_cell.angle_gamma   90.00
#
_symmetry.space_group_name_H-M   'P 1'
#
loop_
_entity.id
_entity.type
_entity.pdbx_description
1 polymer ?
#
loop_
_entity_poly.entity_id
_entity_poly.type
_entity_poly.pdbx_seq_one_letter_code
_entity_poly.pdbx_strand_id
1 'polypeptide(L)'
;MSLICFHRQLKSRQLVVVWLVMGLTVVLWATQAQAGDDSIAAVIQRAGNADSDEVRLDYLKQLRERMNLDNSLREDLTKLITQIERWLGEQRLDYFGRQVSRNKDFDFDIPESSVLYPLTWLYRGRMVIWYTLESGGVWSIAERRREFFGIARGFFEKASRAFPENKIVRMYLGSPTGPYKEYQAVSGAPQWAVYQREGLERLADIIEWWIENRMQKNGEYGGGWGDDCEMWRWWVPVLIGFDSPKISRAQARFSKALMDQPHIKLGYTTRMSDVEHTAEDSADVITPMMHIDPDNDLWRRRSLRLAELMEKYWTSRNERGFLQFKSTYFTANKIDTNPARACDTVYHPRVVQPTLLYWQRTADANLTRLFSAWMDTWVDAAARAERGKPAGIIPTAIHWPDGKIGGLSPDWWDPRNHGEYTLYLYPSAMSQMTHTLLLTHYITGKAKYLQPIRSLANARLKYLSSPPKKEPVPGTEAWCASKLGGLSSVIAKYRFLTGNTEFDELIGRESLPYIRFRMDGDFGSLVSALGNNAEALRVNFEGYTSEVRYTDRVLRFPTLFTGNDTLSESAVPIHTPNPSLLYSTVTGDPGSAGYFPLNAVRWLTEPRNIAALVRESGTEQFAADLFHFGREKRPMSAEFYLLKGGEYILTLTIKNGEEQKPLTTEKFVVKDGKRRLFFELPPHKLCILNIRRR
;
A
#
# COMPACT_ATOMS: atom_id res chain seq x y z
N MET A 1 43.40 -49.30 33.00
CA MET A 1 43.71 -49.85 34.34
C MET A 1 42.48 -49.71 35.22
N SER A 2 41.89 -50.86 35.57
CA SER A 2 41.14 -51.23 36.79
C SER A 2 40.18 -50.21 37.45
N LEU A 3 38.86 -50.47 37.39
CA LEU A 3 37.99 -51.15 38.40
C LEU A 3 37.41 -50.15 39.43
N ILE A 4 36.09 -50.06 39.58
CA ILE A 4 35.21 -50.81 40.52
C ILE A 4 33.74 -50.51 40.11
N CYS A 5 32.68 -51.29 40.36
CA CYS A 5 32.38 -52.71 40.59
C CYS A 5 30.85 -52.79 40.87
N PHE A 6 30.26 -53.99 40.74
CA PHE A 6 28.92 -54.50 41.14
C PHE A 6 27.78 -54.50 40.10
N HIS A 7 27.46 -55.61 39.38
CA HIS A 7 26.72 -56.85 39.76
C HIS A 7 25.29 -56.57 40.28
N ARG A 8 24.18 -57.18 39.79
CA ARG A 8 23.99 -58.52 39.19
C ARG A 8 22.60 -58.63 38.53
N GLN A 9 22.54 -59.39 37.43
CA GLN A 9 21.34 -59.89 36.76
C GLN A 9 20.62 -61.02 37.55
N LEU A 10 19.43 -61.38 37.04
CA LEU A 10 18.76 -62.70 37.00
C LEU A 10 17.71 -63.02 38.08
N LYS A 11 16.42 -63.02 37.72
CA LYS A 11 15.68 -64.21 37.22
C LYS A 11 14.17 -63.96 37.06
N SER A 12 13.59 -64.78 36.17
CA SER A 12 12.23 -65.35 36.24
C SER A 12 11.14 -64.73 35.36
N ARG A 13 11.10 -65.24 34.13
CA ARG A 13 9.85 -65.52 33.40
C ARG A 13 9.01 -66.51 34.21
N GLN A 14 7.81 -66.13 34.61
CA GLN A 14 6.56 -66.92 34.62
C GLN A 14 5.51 -66.17 35.45
N LEU A 15 4.70 -65.35 34.78
CA LEU A 15 3.36 -64.92 35.21
C LEU A 15 2.66 -64.28 34.00
N VAL A 16 2.56 -65.08 32.94
CA VAL A 16 1.60 -64.88 31.85
C VAL A 16 0.33 -65.60 32.33
N VAL A 17 -0.77 -64.86 32.52
CA VAL A 17 -2.19 -65.29 32.38
C VAL A 17 -3.18 -64.31 33.07
N VAL A 18 -2.76 -63.32 33.87
CA VAL A 18 -3.73 -62.38 34.52
C VAL A 18 -3.93 -61.05 33.77
N TRP A 19 -3.18 -60.77 32.70
CA TRP A 19 -3.23 -59.47 31.99
C TRP A 19 -4.06 -59.46 30.69
N LEU A 20 -5.05 -60.35 30.54
CA LEU A 20 -5.91 -60.39 29.35
C LEU A 20 -7.39 -60.07 29.61
N VAL A 21 -7.78 -59.77 30.85
CA VAL A 21 -9.16 -59.35 31.19
C VAL A 21 -9.28 -57.87 31.57
N MET A 22 -8.18 -57.17 31.91
CA MET A 22 -8.18 -55.69 32.07
C MET A 22 -7.83 -54.93 30.78
N GLY A 23 -7.31 -55.60 29.76
CA GLY A 23 -6.97 -54.99 28.47
C GLY A 23 -8.16 -54.82 27.51
N LEU A 24 -9.24 -55.58 27.70
CA LEU A 24 -10.44 -55.47 26.85
C LEU A 24 -11.52 -54.54 27.42
N THR A 25 -11.49 -54.20 28.71
CA THR A 25 -12.43 -53.24 29.31
C THR A 25 -11.98 -51.78 29.17
N VAL A 26 -10.68 -51.51 29.03
CA VAL A 26 -10.17 -50.15 28.79
C VAL A 26 -10.29 -49.74 27.30
N VAL A 27 -10.28 -50.70 26.37
CA VAL A 27 -10.48 -50.40 24.93
C VAL A 27 -11.96 -50.17 24.58
N LEU A 28 -12.88 -50.65 25.41
CA LEU A 28 -14.32 -50.36 25.28
C LEU A 28 -14.77 -49.08 26.02
N TRP A 29 -13.90 -48.46 26.83
CA TRP A 29 -14.18 -47.18 27.50
C TRP A 29 -13.39 -45.99 26.92
N ALA A 30 -12.33 -46.24 26.16
CA ALA A 30 -11.61 -45.21 25.41
C ALA A 30 -12.25 -44.88 24.05
N THR A 31 -13.24 -45.65 23.59
CA THR A 31 -14.02 -45.40 22.36
C THR A 31 -15.36 -44.70 22.63
N GLN A 32 -15.67 -44.34 23.88
CA GLN A 32 -16.86 -43.56 24.27
C GLN A 32 -16.55 -42.15 24.78
N ALA A 33 -15.30 -41.69 24.69
CA ALA A 33 -14.89 -40.35 25.12
C ALA A 33 -14.54 -39.43 23.93
N GLN A 34 -15.30 -39.49 22.82
CA GLN A 34 -15.44 -38.37 21.87
C GLN A 34 -16.65 -38.55 20.94
N ALA A 35 -17.80 -38.98 21.47
CA ALA A 35 -19.06 -38.74 20.78
C ALA A 35 -19.43 -37.26 21.03
N GLY A 36 -18.99 -36.37 20.13
CA GLY A 36 -19.38 -34.95 20.21
C GLY A 36 -20.90 -34.83 20.17
N ASP A 37 -21.46 -33.86 20.90
CA ASP A 37 -22.88 -33.54 20.79
C ASP A 37 -23.20 -33.17 19.33
N ASP A 38 -23.97 -34.02 18.67
CA ASP A 38 -24.43 -33.84 17.29
C ASP A 38 -25.80 -33.20 17.22
N SER A 39 -26.30 -32.58 18.30
CA SER A 39 -27.51 -31.76 18.25
C SER A 39 -27.39 -30.63 17.20
N ILE A 40 -28.54 -30.17 16.66
CA ILE A 40 -28.58 -29.03 15.74
C ILE A 40 -27.91 -27.80 16.38
N ALA A 41 -28.18 -27.56 17.65
CA ALA A 41 -27.58 -26.47 18.42
C ALA A 41 -26.06 -26.57 18.51
N ALA A 42 -25.52 -27.77 18.75
CA ALA A 42 -24.07 -27.98 18.79
C ALA A 42 -23.39 -27.79 17.43
N VAL A 43 -24.03 -28.16 16.32
CA VAL A 43 -23.52 -27.87 14.98
C VAL A 43 -23.53 -26.37 14.70
N ILE A 44 -24.60 -25.66 15.06
CA ILE A 44 -24.68 -24.19 14.93
C ILE A 44 -23.61 -23.51 15.78
N GLN A 45 -23.36 -23.98 17.00
CA GLN A 45 -22.28 -23.47 17.84
C GLN A 45 -20.90 -23.72 17.23
N ARG A 46 -20.63 -24.91 16.67
CA ARG A 46 -19.39 -25.20 15.93
C ARG A 46 -19.25 -24.30 14.70
N ALA A 47 -20.31 -24.13 13.91
CA ALA A 47 -20.32 -23.24 12.76
C ALA A 47 -20.06 -21.78 13.16
N GLY A 48 -20.70 -21.31 14.22
CA GLY A 48 -20.56 -19.94 14.70
C GLY A 48 -19.18 -19.65 15.30
N ASN A 49 -18.54 -20.62 15.96
CA ASN A 49 -17.19 -20.50 16.51
C ASN A 49 -16.07 -20.89 15.51
N ALA A 50 -16.41 -21.31 14.29
CA ALA A 50 -15.42 -21.73 13.29
C ALA A 50 -14.40 -20.62 12.95
N ASP A 51 -13.13 -21.01 12.80
CA ASP A 51 -12.01 -20.12 12.52
C ASP A 51 -11.98 -19.56 11.09
N SER A 52 -12.74 -20.14 10.16
CA SER A 52 -12.85 -19.67 8.77
C SER A 52 -14.28 -19.78 8.22
N ASP A 53 -14.55 -19.04 7.15
CA ASP A 53 -15.84 -19.07 6.45
C ASP A 53 -16.07 -20.41 5.73
N GLU A 54 -15.01 -21.05 5.22
CA GLU A 54 -15.04 -22.38 4.60
C GLU A 54 -15.42 -23.47 5.61
N VAL A 55 -14.78 -23.49 6.78
CA VAL A 55 -15.09 -24.46 7.84
C VAL A 55 -16.53 -24.28 8.32
N ARG A 56 -16.97 -23.02 8.47
CA ARG A 56 -18.37 -22.71 8.81
C ARG A 56 -19.33 -23.26 7.75
N LEU A 57 -19.03 -23.01 6.48
CA LEU A 57 -19.84 -23.48 5.36
C LEU A 57 -19.95 -25.01 5.33
N ASP A 58 -18.86 -25.72 5.60
CA ASP A 58 -18.86 -27.18 5.66
C ASP A 58 -19.76 -27.72 6.77
N TYR A 59 -19.71 -27.15 7.97
CA TYR A 59 -20.64 -27.52 9.05
C TYR A 59 -22.11 -27.29 8.66
N LEU A 60 -22.41 -26.18 7.99
CA LEU A 60 -23.78 -25.87 7.57
C LEU A 60 -24.25 -26.77 6.42
N LYS A 61 -23.37 -27.13 5.49
CA LYS A 61 -23.68 -28.10 4.41
C LYS A 61 -23.96 -29.48 4.98
N GLN A 62 -23.14 -29.95 5.91
CA GLN A 62 -23.37 -31.22 6.63
C GLN A 62 -24.68 -31.19 7.43
N LEU A 63 -25.01 -30.06 8.06
CA LEU A 63 -26.29 -29.90 8.75
C LEU A 63 -27.46 -30.07 7.76
N ARG A 64 -27.38 -29.46 6.57
CA ARG A 64 -28.43 -29.49 5.53
C ARG A 64 -28.74 -30.90 5.04
N GLU A 65 -27.78 -31.80 5.07
CA GLU A 65 -27.92 -33.19 4.62
C GLU A 65 -28.67 -34.09 5.62
N ARG A 66 -28.95 -33.60 6.83
CA ARG A 66 -29.66 -34.39 7.85
C ARG A 66 -31.14 -34.57 7.51
N MET A 67 -31.62 -35.81 7.59
CA MET A 67 -32.99 -36.18 7.18
C MET A 67 -34.09 -35.59 8.08
N ASN A 68 -33.78 -35.26 9.34
CA ASN A 68 -34.77 -34.84 10.35
C ASN A 68 -34.80 -33.31 10.59
N LEU A 69 -34.46 -32.50 9.59
CA LEU A 69 -34.59 -31.04 9.68
C LEU A 69 -36.01 -30.59 9.32
N ASP A 70 -36.58 -29.73 10.16
CA ASP A 70 -37.80 -28.98 9.86
C ASP A 70 -37.67 -28.19 8.54
N ASN A 71 -38.78 -28.04 7.81
CA ASN A 71 -38.79 -27.40 6.50
C ASN A 71 -38.37 -25.92 6.56
N SER A 72 -38.80 -25.19 7.59
CA SER A 72 -38.43 -23.77 7.75
C SER A 72 -36.93 -23.61 7.99
N LEU A 73 -36.36 -24.46 8.86
CA LEU A 73 -34.93 -24.48 9.13
C LEU A 73 -34.11 -24.85 7.89
N ARG A 74 -34.61 -25.77 7.04
CA ARG A 74 -33.95 -26.14 5.78
C ARG A 74 -33.93 -24.99 4.78
N GLU A 75 -35.00 -24.21 4.72
CA GLU A 75 -35.09 -23.02 3.87
C GLU A 75 -34.09 -21.95 4.35
N ASP A 76 -34.12 -21.61 5.65
CA ASP A 76 -33.20 -20.65 6.25
C ASP A 76 -31.73 -21.06 6.06
N LEU A 77 -31.43 -22.36 6.23
CA LEU A 77 -30.09 -22.90 6.02
C LEU A 77 -29.65 -22.76 4.57
N THR A 78 -30.56 -22.94 3.61
CA THR A 78 -30.27 -22.73 2.19
C THR A 78 -29.97 -21.27 1.89
N LYS A 79 -30.73 -20.33 2.47
CA LYS A 79 -30.48 -18.88 2.35
C LYS A 79 -29.11 -18.51 2.93
N LEU A 80 -28.81 -18.95 4.15
CA LEU A 80 -27.52 -18.67 4.79
C LEU A 80 -26.34 -19.25 4.02
N ILE A 81 -26.41 -20.53 3.62
CA ILE A 81 -25.37 -21.19 2.80
C ILE A 81 -25.12 -20.40 1.52
N THR A 82 -26.19 -19.98 0.83
CA THR A 82 -26.08 -19.21 -0.42
C THR A 82 -25.33 -17.90 -0.18
N GLN A 83 -25.63 -17.17 0.90
CA GLN A 83 -24.93 -15.92 1.20
C GLN A 83 -23.46 -16.14 1.61
N ILE A 84 -23.14 -17.23 2.30
CA ILE A 84 -21.75 -17.56 2.66
C ILE A 84 -20.95 -18.00 1.43
N GLU A 85 -21.55 -18.79 0.54
CA GLU A 85 -20.93 -19.14 -0.75
C GLU A 85 -20.66 -17.90 -1.59
N ARG A 86 -21.61 -16.96 -1.60
CA ARG A 86 -21.44 -15.66 -2.25
C ARG A 86 -20.32 -14.84 -1.59
N TRP A 87 -20.28 -14.76 -0.27
CA TRP A 87 -19.22 -14.08 0.47
C TRP A 87 -17.81 -14.62 0.16
N LEU A 88 -17.70 -15.93 -0.08
CA LEU A 88 -16.44 -16.60 -0.41
C LEU A 88 -16.05 -16.45 -1.88
N GLY A 89 -16.99 -16.66 -2.80
CA GLY A 89 -16.71 -16.91 -4.22
C GLY A 89 -17.31 -15.94 -5.23
N GLU A 90 -18.01 -14.88 -4.79
CA GLU A 90 -18.57 -13.89 -5.71
C GLU A 90 -17.45 -13.19 -6.51
N GLN A 91 -17.71 -12.94 -7.80
CA GLN A 91 -16.74 -12.26 -8.68
C GLN A 91 -16.54 -10.79 -8.27
N ARG A 92 -17.58 -10.17 -7.70
CA ARG A 92 -17.63 -8.81 -7.19
C ARG A 92 -17.81 -8.83 -5.68
N LEU A 93 -16.76 -8.48 -4.94
CA LEU A 93 -16.75 -8.58 -3.48
C LEU A 93 -17.66 -7.55 -2.78
N ASP A 94 -18.04 -6.49 -3.50
CA ASP A 94 -18.80 -5.33 -3.03
C ASP A 94 -20.32 -5.44 -3.19
N TYR A 95 -20.84 -6.62 -3.54
CA TYR A 95 -22.24 -6.84 -3.92
C TYR A 95 -23.30 -6.32 -2.91
N PHE A 96 -22.91 -6.19 -1.63
CA PHE A 96 -23.77 -5.73 -0.53
C PHE A 96 -23.81 -4.19 -0.38
N GLY A 97 -22.87 -3.46 -1.00
CA GLY A 97 -22.62 -2.05 -0.72
C GLY A 97 -23.85 -1.16 -0.88
N ARG A 98 -24.68 -1.41 -1.90
CA ARG A 98 -25.92 -0.66 -2.13
C ARG A 98 -26.92 -0.80 -0.98
N GLN A 99 -27.13 -2.02 -0.48
CA GLN A 99 -28.10 -2.25 0.60
C GLN A 99 -27.59 -1.66 1.91
N VAL A 100 -26.31 -1.89 2.23
CA VAL A 100 -25.66 -1.34 3.42
C VAL A 100 -25.65 0.18 3.40
N SER A 101 -25.41 0.82 2.25
CA SER A 101 -25.43 2.28 2.15
C SER A 101 -26.76 2.92 2.58
N ARG A 102 -27.87 2.22 2.34
CA ARG A 102 -29.25 2.70 2.59
C ARG A 102 -29.75 2.30 3.96
N ASN A 103 -29.56 1.03 4.31
CA ASN A 103 -30.18 0.41 5.47
C ASN A 103 -29.22 0.31 6.66
N LYS A 104 -27.92 0.58 6.45
CA LYS A 104 -26.83 0.35 7.41
C LYS A 104 -26.78 -1.10 7.87
N ASP A 105 -27.20 -1.99 6.98
CA ASP A 105 -27.44 -3.40 7.26
C ASP A 105 -27.60 -4.20 5.96
N PHE A 106 -27.48 -5.51 6.06
CA PHE A 106 -27.75 -6.45 4.97
C PHE A 106 -28.76 -7.50 5.44
N ASP A 107 -29.84 -7.65 4.67
CA ASP A 107 -30.91 -8.59 4.98
C ASP A 107 -30.59 -9.97 4.38
N PHE A 108 -30.52 -10.97 5.25
CA PHE A 108 -30.29 -12.37 4.88
C PHE A 108 -31.59 -13.10 4.51
N ASP A 109 -32.75 -12.46 4.66
CA ASP A 109 -34.08 -13.05 4.51
C ASP A 109 -34.29 -14.26 5.45
N ILE A 110 -33.74 -14.14 6.67
CA ILE A 110 -33.83 -15.12 7.75
C ILE A 110 -34.55 -14.44 8.93
N PRO A 111 -35.67 -14.99 9.42
CA PRO A 111 -36.42 -14.37 10.51
C PRO A 111 -35.65 -14.42 11.83
N GLU A 112 -35.86 -13.43 12.71
CA GLU A 112 -35.16 -13.36 14.00
C GLU A 112 -35.45 -14.56 14.92
N SER A 113 -36.58 -15.24 14.71
CA SER A 113 -36.96 -16.46 15.41
C SER A 113 -36.16 -17.70 14.97
N SER A 114 -35.43 -17.62 13.86
CA SER A 114 -34.62 -18.73 13.36
C SER A 114 -33.42 -18.99 14.27
N VAL A 115 -33.15 -20.26 14.56
CA VAL A 115 -31.95 -20.68 15.32
C VAL A 115 -30.63 -20.36 14.58
N LEU A 116 -30.70 -20.09 13.27
CA LEU A 116 -29.56 -19.67 12.45
C LEU A 116 -29.32 -18.16 12.46
N TYR A 117 -30.30 -17.36 12.89
CA TYR A 117 -30.22 -15.90 12.86
C TYR A 117 -28.96 -15.34 13.56
N PRO A 118 -28.48 -15.88 14.70
CA PRO A 118 -27.24 -15.41 15.32
C PRO A 118 -26.00 -15.48 14.41
N LEU A 119 -25.94 -16.42 13.46
CA LEU A 119 -24.82 -16.54 12.52
C LEU A 119 -24.74 -15.36 11.54
N THR A 120 -25.85 -14.65 11.32
CA THR A 120 -25.88 -13.48 10.41
C THR A 120 -25.11 -12.29 10.97
N TRP A 121 -25.00 -12.15 12.29
CA TRP A 121 -24.41 -10.98 12.94
C TRP A 121 -22.95 -10.74 12.54
N LEU A 122 -22.16 -11.80 12.38
CA LEU A 122 -20.78 -11.71 11.90
C LEU A 122 -20.72 -11.05 10.52
N TYR A 123 -21.54 -11.51 9.58
CA TYR A 123 -21.54 -11.01 8.21
C TYR A 123 -22.12 -9.60 8.11
N ARG A 124 -23.18 -9.28 8.85
CA ARG A 124 -23.75 -7.92 8.92
C ARG A 124 -22.70 -6.92 9.42
N GLY A 125 -22.00 -7.25 10.51
CA GLY A 125 -20.89 -6.45 11.02
C GLY A 125 -19.79 -6.23 9.98
N ARG A 126 -19.31 -7.31 9.35
CA ARG A 126 -18.29 -7.25 8.29
C ARG A 126 -18.72 -6.35 7.13
N MET A 127 -19.93 -6.53 6.60
CA MET A 127 -20.45 -5.76 5.47
C MET A 127 -20.57 -4.25 5.78
N VAL A 128 -21.06 -3.90 6.98
CA VAL A 128 -21.10 -2.50 7.44
C VAL A 128 -19.70 -1.91 7.54
N ILE A 129 -18.74 -2.63 8.12
CA ILE A 129 -17.36 -2.15 8.24
C ILE A 129 -16.71 -1.93 6.88
N TRP A 130 -16.77 -2.91 5.98
CA TRP A 130 -16.10 -2.76 4.70
C TRP A 130 -16.71 -1.65 3.85
N TYR A 131 -18.04 -1.45 3.89
CA TYR A 131 -18.66 -0.28 3.25
C TYR A 131 -18.17 1.04 3.88
N THR A 132 -18.03 1.08 5.22
CA THR A 132 -17.52 2.25 5.95
C THR A 132 -16.07 2.58 5.59
N LEU A 133 -15.25 1.55 5.45
CA LEU A 133 -13.85 1.67 5.02
C LEU A 133 -13.72 2.05 3.55
N GLU A 134 -14.77 1.93 2.75
CA GLU A 134 -14.72 2.34 1.34
C GLU A 134 -15.25 3.74 1.11
N SER A 135 -16.47 3.99 1.55
CA SER A 135 -17.19 5.21 1.18
C SER A 135 -16.54 6.45 1.79
N GLY A 136 -15.90 7.28 0.96
CA GLY A 136 -15.39 8.60 1.35
C GLY A 136 -16.46 9.49 2.01
N GLY A 137 -17.71 9.39 1.56
CA GLY A 137 -18.85 10.11 2.17
C GLY A 137 -19.23 9.65 3.58
N VAL A 138 -18.77 8.49 4.04
CA VAL A 138 -18.92 8.02 5.43
C VAL A 138 -17.60 8.23 6.16
N TRP A 139 -16.50 7.73 5.59
CA TRP A 139 -15.19 7.79 6.20
C TRP A 139 -14.73 9.21 6.51
N SER A 140 -14.89 10.15 5.59
CA SER A 140 -14.38 11.51 5.77
C SER A 140 -15.25 12.37 6.71
N ILE A 141 -16.44 11.89 7.09
CA ILE A 141 -17.39 12.61 7.95
C ILE A 141 -17.43 11.94 9.32
N ALA A 142 -16.82 12.57 10.33
CA ALA A 142 -16.62 11.96 11.66
C ALA A 142 -17.91 11.46 12.32
N GLU A 143 -19.02 12.20 12.20
CA GLU A 143 -20.32 11.79 12.72
C GLU A 143 -20.83 10.50 12.07
N ARG A 144 -20.80 10.44 10.73
CA ARG A 144 -21.21 9.25 9.98
C ARG A 144 -20.30 8.06 10.27
N ARG A 145 -18.99 8.29 10.38
CA ARG A 145 -18.02 7.26 10.76
C ARG A 145 -18.35 6.66 12.13
N ARG A 146 -18.63 7.50 13.14
CA ARG A 146 -19.06 7.02 14.48
C ARG A 146 -20.37 6.23 14.43
N GLU A 147 -21.35 6.70 13.67
CA GLU A 147 -22.63 6.01 13.51
C GLU A 147 -22.44 4.58 12.96
N PHE A 148 -21.73 4.46 11.83
CA PHE A 148 -21.50 3.16 11.20
C PHE A 148 -20.64 2.23 12.08
N PHE A 149 -19.64 2.76 12.78
CA PHE A 149 -18.85 1.99 13.75
C PHE A 149 -19.70 1.49 14.91
N GLY A 150 -20.60 2.32 15.46
CA GLY A 150 -21.52 1.90 16.52
C GLY A 150 -22.44 0.75 16.09
N ILE A 151 -22.99 0.82 14.88
CA ILE A 151 -23.84 -0.23 14.31
C ILE A 151 -23.07 -1.53 14.12
N ALA A 152 -21.90 -1.47 13.47
CA ALA A 152 -21.07 -2.64 13.24
C ALA A 152 -20.60 -3.28 14.56
N ARG A 153 -20.16 -2.47 15.54
CA ARG A 153 -19.80 -2.95 16.88
C ARG A 153 -20.95 -3.71 17.52
N GLY A 154 -22.17 -3.16 17.47
CA GLY A 154 -23.36 -3.83 18.00
C GLY A 154 -23.63 -5.19 17.37
N PHE A 155 -23.36 -5.36 16.06
CA PHE A 155 -23.43 -6.67 15.41
C PHE A 155 -22.33 -7.62 15.92
N PHE A 156 -21.09 -7.17 16.03
CA PHE A 156 -20.00 -8.01 16.55
C PHE A 156 -20.21 -8.40 18.02
N GLU A 157 -20.75 -7.52 18.87
CA GLU A 157 -21.08 -7.84 20.27
C GLU A 157 -22.21 -8.87 20.39
N LYS A 158 -23.21 -8.82 19.50
CA LYS A 158 -24.24 -9.88 19.40
C LYS A 158 -23.62 -11.21 18.94
N ALA A 159 -22.75 -11.18 17.93
CA ALA A 159 -22.03 -12.36 17.46
C ALA A 159 -21.13 -12.96 18.56
N SER A 160 -20.42 -12.12 19.32
CA SER A 160 -19.51 -12.55 20.39
C SER A 160 -20.25 -13.21 21.55
N ARG A 161 -21.44 -12.69 21.91
CA ARG A 161 -22.29 -13.33 22.93
C ARG A 161 -22.80 -14.71 22.50
N ALA A 162 -23.11 -14.88 21.21
CA ALA A 162 -23.58 -16.16 20.68
C ALA A 162 -22.43 -17.16 20.45
N PHE A 163 -21.25 -16.66 20.06
CA PHE A 163 -20.09 -17.44 19.62
C PHE A 163 -18.80 -16.83 20.20
N PRO A 164 -18.54 -17.02 21.51
CA PRO A 164 -17.44 -16.34 22.21
C PRO A 164 -16.05 -16.78 21.77
N GLU A 165 -15.91 -17.96 21.17
CA GLU A 165 -14.64 -18.48 20.69
C GLU A 165 -14.31 -18.03 19.27
N ASN A 166 -15.25 -17.40 18.55
CA ASN A 166 -15.04 -16.96 17.17
C ASN A 166 -13.87 -15.96 17.10
N LYS A 167 -12.78 -16.41 16.46
CA LYS A 167 -11.55 -15.66 16.28
C LYS A 167 -11.76 -14.34 15.52
N ILE A 168 -12.55 -14.33 14.46
CA ILE A 168 -12.77 -13.14 13.62
C ILE A 168 -13.60 -12.09 14.36
N VAL A 169 -14.65 -12.50 15.07
CA VAL A 169 -15.44 -11.57 15.89
C VAL A 169 -14.55 -10.90 16.94
N ARG A 170 -13.72 -11.67 17.64
CA ARG A 170 -12.76 -11.15 18.62
C ARG A 170 -11.75 -10.19 17.99
N MET A 171 -11.28 -10.49 16.77
CA MET A 171 -10.41 -9.59 16.00
C MET A 171 -11.05 -8.23 15.75
N TYR A 172 -12.30 -8.17 15.27
CA TYR A 172 -13.02 -6.90 15.08
C TYR A 172 -13.32 -6.16 16.39
N LEU A 173 -13.43 -6.89 17.50
CA LEU A 173 -13.60 -6.32 18.85
C LEU A 173 -12.27 -6.00 19.54
N GLY A 174 -11.16 -5.99 18.81
CA GLY A 174 -9.87 -5.49 19.31
C GLY A 174 -9.00 -6.54 20.02
N SER A 175 -9.25 -7.82 19.81
CA SER A 175 -8.34 -8.90 20.22
C SER A 175 -7.59 -9.44 19.01
N PRO A 176 -6.35 -8.99 18.72
CA PRO A 176 -5.67 -9.35 17.48
C PRO A 176 -5.44 -10.84 17.33
N THR A 177 -5.46 -11.32 16.09
CA THR A 177 -5.05 -12.69 15.78
C THR A 177 -3.53 -12.82 15.90
N GLY A 178 -3.07 -14.02 16.28
CA GLY A 178 -1.65 -14.33 16.35
C GLY A 178 -0.97 -14.32 14.97
N PRO A 179 0.37 -14.48 14.93
CA PRO A 179 1.10 -14.51 13.68
C PRO A 179 0.65 -15.66 12.78
N TYR A 180 0.27 -15.33 11.54
CA TYR A 180 -0.04 -16.33 10.50
C TYR A 180 1.14 -17.27 10.21
N LYS A 181 2.36 -16.74 10.30
CA LYS A 181 3.61 -17.45 10.08
C LYS A 181 4.71 -16.91 10.99
N GLU A 182 5.53 -17.83 11.46
CA GLU A 182 6.69 -17.54 12.30
C GLU A 182 7.96 -17.34 11.46
N TYR A 183 8.69 -16.26 11.75
CA TYR A 183 9.93 -15.91 11.06
C TYR A 183 11.10 -15.96 12.04
N GLN A 184 11.73 -17.13 12.12
CA GLN A 184 12.81 -17.40 13.08
C GLN A 184 13.89 -16.31 13.08
N ALA A 185 14.27 -15.83 14.26
CA ALA A 185 15.40 -14.95 14.42
C ALA A 185 16.70 -15.69 14.06
N VAL A 186 17.63 -14.98 13.42
CA VAL A 186 18.97 -15.49 13.14
C VAL A 186 19.93 -14.80 14.09
N SER A 187 20.73 -15.59 14.82
CA SER A 187 21.72 -15.05 15.76
C SER A 187 22.71 -14.12 15.05
N GLY A 188 23.00 -12.98 15.67
CA GLY A 188 23.91 -11.97 15.11
C GLY A 188 23.31 -11.10 13.98
N ALA A 189 22.05 -11.30 13.59
CA ALA A 189 21.37 -10.39 12.68
C ALA A 189 21.10 -9.04 13.37
N PRO A 190 21.44 -7.90 12.75
CA PRO A 190 21.09 -6.59 13.28
C PRO A 190 19.57 -6.42 13.43
N GLN A 191 19.14 -5.70 14.47
CA GLN A 191 17.70 -5.50 14.76
C GLN A 191 16.91 -4.93 13.57
N TRP A 192 17.45 -3.92 12.90
CA TRP A 192 16.82 -3.33 11.69
C TRP A 192 16.60 -4.38 10.60
N ALA A 193 17.55 -5.31 10.42
CA ALA A 193 17.49 -6.32 9.39
C ALA A 193 16.42 -7.36 9.72
N VAL A 194 16.29 -7.73 11.00
CA VAL A 194 15.23 -8.63 11.48
C VAL A 194 13.84 -8.04 11.19
N TYR A 195 13.62 -6.78 11.57
CA TYR A 195 12.33 -6.11 11.34
C TYR A 195 12.05 -5.83 9.86
N GLN A 196 13.04 -5.37 9.10
CA GLN A 196 12.86 -5.13 7.66
C GLN A 196 12.55 -6.44 6.93
N ARG A 197 13.29 -7.51 7.20
CA ARG A 197 13.01 -8.85 6.65
C ARG A 197 11.60 -9.29 7.00
N GLU A 198 11.19 -9.22 8.27
CA GLU A 198 9.83 -9.60 8.67
C GLU A 198 8.77 -8.78 7.93
N GLY A 199 8.96 -7.46 7.80
CA GLY A 199 8.05 -6.60 7.03
C GLY A 199 7.97 -6.99 5.55
N LEU A 200 9.11 -7.26 4.89
CA LEU A 200 9.16 -7.68 3.48
C LEU A 200 8.51 -9.05 3.27
N GLU A 201 8.80 -10.02 4.14
CA GLU A 201 8.24 -11.37 4.11
C GLU A 201 6.72 -11.35 4.27
N ARG A 202 6.21 -10.65 5.29
CA ARG A 202 4.76 -10.57 5.54
C ARG A 202 4.03 -9.81 4.45
N LEU A 203 4.63 -8.74 3.93
CA LEU A 203 4.06 -8.03 2.78
C LEU A 203 3.99 -8.94 1.55
N ALA A 204 5.06 -9.70 1.27
CA ALA A 204 5.06 -10.67 0.18
C ALA A 204 4.03 -11.80 0.41
N ASP A 205 3.83 -12.28 1.64
CA ASP A 205 2.79 -13.27 1.97
C ASP A 205 1.39 -12.73 1.64
N ILE A 206 1.09 -11.48 1.99
CA ILE A 206 -0.20 -10.85 1.68
C ILE A 206 -0.38 -10.76 0.16
N ILE A 207 0.62 -10.25 -0.57
CA ILE A 207 0.58 -10.14 -2.04
C ILE A 207 0.33 -11.51 -2.68
N GLU A 208 1.11 -12.51 -2.27
CA GLU A 208 1.03 -13.85 -2.80
C GLU A 208 -0.30 -14.53 -2.48
N TRP A 209 -0.86 -14.29 -1.30
CA TRP A 209 -2.19 -14.77 -0.94
C TRP A 209 -3.25 -14.22 -1.89
N TRP A 210 -3.23 -12.92 -2.22
CA TRP A 210 -4.15 -12.33 -3.20
C TRP A 210 -3.99 -12.94 -4.59
N ILE A 211 -2.74 -13.15 -5.02
CA ILE A 211 -2.45 -13.79 -6.31
C ILE A 211 -3.03 -15.21 -6.37
N GLU A 212 -2.88 -15.99 -5.31
CA GLU A 212 -3.29 -17.40 -5.27
C GLU A 212 -4.80 -17.59 -5.03
N ASN A 213 -5.40 -16.75 -4.20
CA ASN A 213 -6.77 -16.98 -3.70
C ASN A 213 -7.82 -16.06 -4.34
N ARG A 214 -7.41 -14.93 -4.94
CA ARG A 214 -8.35 -13.90 -5.41
C ARG A 214 -8.18 -13.53 -6.88
N MET A 215 -7.00 -13.72 -7.47
CA MET A 215 -6.80 -13.42 -8.89
C MET A 215 -7.64 -14.33 -9.79
N GLN A 216 -8.63 -13.77 -10.45
CA GLN A 216 -9.59 -14.46 -11.31
C GLN A 216 -8.97 -14.82 -12.68
N LYS A 217 -9.69 -15.61 -13.49
CA LYS A 217 -9.26 -16.02 -14.84
C LYS A 217 -9.09 -14.85 -15.81
N ASN A 218 -9.86 -13.77 -15.64
CA ASN A 218 -9.72 -12.55 -16.44
C ASN A 218 -8.62 -11.60 -15.93
N GLY A 219 -8.12 -11.82 -14.71
CA GLY A 219 -7.04 -11.03 -14.10
C GLY A 219 -7.45 -10.16 -12.92
N GLU A 220 -8.75 -9.89 -12.72
CA GLU A 220 -9.27 -9.11 -11.58
C GLU A 220 -9.05 -9.83 -10.24
N TYR A 221 -9.10 -9.09 -9.13
CA TYR A 221 -9.01 -9.58 -7.75
C TYR A 221 -10.35 -9.50 -7.01
N GLY A 222 -11.34 -8.84 -7.60
CA GLY A 222 -12.74 -8.82 -7.12
C GLY A 222 -13.22 -7.47 -6.60
N GLY A 223 -12.34 -6.48 -6.42
CA GLY A 223 -12.71 -5.06 -6.27
C GLY A 223 -13.01 -4.39 -7.61
N GLY A 224 -12.60 -5.03 -8.70
CA GLY A 224 -12.81 -4.62 -10.08
C GLY A 224 -11.67 -3.82 -10.64
N TRP A 225 -11.69 -3.61 -11.96
CA TRP A 225 -10.66 -2.87 -12.66
C TRP A 225 -10.17 -1.58 -11.99
N GLY A 226 -11.07 -0.73 -11.47
CA GLY A 226 -10.71 0.51 -10.76
C GLY A 226 -9.94 0.24 -9.46
N ASP A 227 -10.56 -0.41 -8.48
CA ASP A 227 -9.93 -0.67 -7.18
C ASP A 227 -8.72 -1.62 -7.30
N ASP A 228 -8.82 -2.66 -8.14
CA ASP A 228 -7.77 -3.67 -8.32
C ASP A 228 -6.50 -3.06 -8.92
N CYS A 229 -6.64 -2.03 -9.76
CA CYS A 229 -5.47 -1.40 -10.35
C CYS A 229 -4.64 -0.68 -9.29
N GLU A 230 -5.21 -0.22 -8.18
CA GLU A 230 -4.46 0.48 -7.15
C GLU A 230 -3.57 -0.42 -6.28
N MET A 231 -3.76 -1.75 -6.33
CA MET A 231 -3.06 -2.69 -5.45
C MET A 231 -1.52 -2.58 -5.56
N TRP A 232 -0.99 -2.30 -6.75
CA TRP A 232 0.46 -2.21 -6.95
C TRP A 232 1.12 -1.15 -6.05
N ARG A 233 0.37 -0.10 -5.64
CA ARG A 233 0.90 1.04 -4.85
C ARG A 233 1.47 0.59 -3.51
N TRP A 234 0.90 -0.44 -2.90
CA TRP A 234 1.44 -1.03 -1.67
C TRP A 234 2.38 -2.21 -1.94
N TRP A 235 2.39 -2.77 -3.16
CA TRP A 235 3.34 -3.81 -3.58
C TRP A 235 4.74 -3.27 -3.83
N VAL A 236 4.85 -1.95 -4.03
CA VAL A 236 6.08 -1.21 -4.39
C VAL A 236 7.37 -1.73 -3.71
N PRO A 237 7.45 -1.97 -2.38
CA PRO A 237 8.68 -2.44 -1.76
C PRO A 237 9.19 -3.75 -2.35
N VAL A 238 8.26 -4.63 -2.70
CA VAL A 238 8.52 -5.97 -3.22
C VAL A 238 8.61 -5.98 -4.75
N LEU A 239 7.68 -5.29 -5.40
CA LEU A 239 7.54 -5.23 -6.86
C LEU A 239 8.66 -4.41 -7.52
N ILE A 240 9.05 -3.28 -6.91
CA ILE A 240 10.04 -2.33 -7.46
C ILE A 240 11.39 -2.47 -6.75
N GLY A 241 11.38 -2.73 -5.45
CA GLY A 241 12.62 -2.91 -4.69
C GLY A 241 13.35 -4.22 -5.01
N PHE A 242 12.60 -5.27 -5.37
CA PHE A 242 13.12 -6.61 -5.61
C PHE A 242 12.71 -7.17 -6.99
N ASP A 243 13.09 -8.41 -7.26
CA ASP A 243 12.60 -9.17 -8.40
C ASP A 243 11.99 -10.50 -7.92
N SER A 244 10.66 -10.53 -7.87
CA SER A 244 9.89 -11.73 -7.61
C SER A 244 9.14 -12.14 -8.88
N PRO A 245 9.53 -13.22 -9.58
CA PRO A 245 8.89 -13.62 -10.83
C PRO A 245 7.38 -13.89 -10.68
N LYS A 246 6.92 -14.37 -9.52
CA LYS A 246 5.48 -14.59 -9.27
C LYS A 246 4.72 -13.27 -9.24
N ILE A 247 5.20 -12.30 -8.45
CA ILE A 247 4.55 -10.99 -8.28
C ILE A 247 4.65 -10.16 -9.57
N SER A 248 5.83 -10.12 -10.21
CA SER A 248 6.04 -9.43 -11.49
C SER A 248 5.12 -9.97 -12.59
N ARG A 249 4.94 -11.30 -12.69
CA ARG A 249 4.01 -11.91 -13.66
C ARG A 249 2.56 -11.58 -13.35
N ALA A 250 2.16 -11.54 -12.08
CA ALA A 250 0.79 -11.17 -11.70
C ALA A 250 0.50 -9.71 -12.09
N GLN A 251 1.40 -8.78 -11.77
CA GLN A 251 1.26 -7.37 -12.18
C GLN A 251 1.22 -7.23 -13.71
N ALA A 252 2.09 -7.93 -14.44
CA ALA A 252 2.11 -7.89 -15.91
C ALA A 252 0.82 -8.44 -16.52
N ARG A 253 0.29 -9.53 -15.95
CA ARG A 253 -0.98 -10.13 -16.37
C ARG A 253 -2.14 -9.16 -16.15
N PHE A 254 -2.25 -8.58 -14.95
CA PHE A 254 -3.29 -7.58 -14.65
C PHE A 254 -3.17 -6.36 -15.58
N SER A 255 -1.97 -5.80 -15.71
CA SER A 255 -1.73 -4.59 -16.52
C SER A 255 -2.06 -4.81 -18.00
N LYS A 256 -1.78 -6.01 -18.53
CA LYS A 256 -2.19 -6.38 -19.90
C LYS A 256 -3.70 -6.50 -20.00
N ALA A 257 -4.33 -7.22 -19.08
CA ALA A 257 -5.78 -7.46 -19.08
C ALA A 257 -6.60 -6.17 -18.95
N LEU A 258 -6.15 -5.22 -18.11
CA LEU A 258 -6.82 -3.91 -17.99
C LEU A 258 -6.70 -3.10 -19.28
N MET A 259 -5.51 -3.05 -19.87
CA MET A 259 -5.29 -2.30 -21.11
C MET A 259 -6.00 -2.91 -22.33
N ASP A 260 -6.48 -4.15 -22.23
CA ASP A 260 -7.28 -4.85 -23.25
C ASP A 260 -8.80 -4.69 -22.99
N GLN A 261 -9.22 -3.97 -21.94
CA GLN A 261 -10.65 -3.76 -21.64
C GLN A 261 -11.36 -2.93 -22.72
N PRO A 262 -12.65 -3.19 -22.99
CA PRO A 262 -13.40 -2.50 -24.04
C PRO A 262 -13.46 -0.97 -23.89
N HIS A 263 -13.36 -0.45 -22.67
CA HIS A 263 -13.39 0.99 -22.42
C HIS A 263 -12.03 1.66 -22.62
N ILE A 264 -10.93 0.91 -22.71
CA ILE A 264 -9.61 1.45 -23.03
C ILE A 264 -9.44 1.51 -24.54
N LYS A 265 -9.59 2.71 -25.11
CA LYS A 265 -9.43 2.93 -26.56
C LYS A 265 -8.52 4.13 -26.81
N LEU A 266 -7.79 4.11 -27.93
CA LEU A 266 -6.87 5.19 -28.29
C LEU A 266 -5.78 5.46 -27.23
N GLY A 267 -5.52 4.50 -26.34
CA GLY A 267 -4.52 4.58 -25.27
C GLY A 267 -4.99 5.17 -23.93
N TYR A 268 -6.29 5.46 -23.77
CA TYR A 268 -6.87 5.99 -22.52
C TYR A 268 -8.33 5.55 -22.36
N THR A 269 -8.96 5.82 -21.22
CA THR A 269 -10.36 5.45 -21.01
C THR A 269 -11.32 6.25 -21.90
N THR A 270 -12.42 5.60 -22.31
CA THR A 270 -13.58 6.20 -23.00
C THR A 270 -14.74 6.49 -22.05
N ARG A 271 -14.62 6.09 -20.78
CA ARG A 271 -15.62 6.40 -19.74
C ARG A 271 -15.35 7.80 -19.21
N MET A 272 -16.33 8.68 -19.35
CA MET A 272 -16.24 10.03 -18.81
C MET A 272 -16.34 9.98 -17.28
N SER A 273 -15.27 10.38 -16.60
CA SER A 273 -15.24 10.65 -15.17
C SER A 273 -14.30 11.83 -14.91
N ASP A 274 -14.07 12.17 -13.65
CA ASP A 274 -13.06 13.16 -13.30
C ASP A 274 -11.63 12.60 -13.43
N VAL A 275 -10.66 13.52 -13.37
CA VAL A 275 -9.26 13.29 -13.72
C VAL A 275 -8.57 12.24 -12.84
N GLU A 276 -9.05 12.06 -11.61
CA GLU A 276 -8.55 11.04 -10.71
C GLU A 276 -8.92 9.65 -11.25
N HIS A 277 -10.22 9.40 -11.39
CA HIS A 277 -10.77 8.13 -11.88
C HIS A 277 -10.44 7.82 -13.34
N THR A 278 -10.32 8.83 -14.22
CA THR A 278 -9.96 8.55 -15.62
C THR A 278 -8.50 8.17 -15.78
N ALA A 279 -7.64 8.61 -14.84
CA ALA A 279 -6.22 8.33 -14.90
C ALA A 279 -5.84 6.96 -14.36
N GLU A 280 -6.58 6.39 -13.41
CA GLU A 280 -6.23 5.12 -12.71
C GLU A 280 -5.90 4.00 -13.68
N ASP A 281 -6.82 3.74 -14.62
CA ASP A 281 -6.69 2.70 -15.64
C ASP A 281 -5.37 2.76 -16.42
N SER A 282 -4.77 3.94 -16.55
CA SER A 282 -3.52 4.14 -17.30
C SER A 282 -2.30 4.33 -16.39
N ALA A 283 -2.43 5.14 -15.34
CA ALA A 283 -1.36 5.46 -14.41
C ALA A 283 -0.94 4.22 -13.62
N ASP A 284 -1.90 3.46 -13.10
CA ASP A 284 -1.66 2.36 -12.19
C ASP A 284 -1.33 1.02 -12.87
N VAL A 285 -1.36 0.98 -14.22
CA VAL A 285 -0.90 -0.20 -14.98
C VAL A 285 0.30 0.05 -15.86
N ILE A 286 0.47 1.27 -16.39
CA ILE A 286 1.65 1.59 -17.21
C ILE A 286 2.85 1.87 -16.30
N THR A 287 2.67 2.63 -15.20
CA THR A 287 3.78 3.00 -14.30
C THR A 287 4.49 1.78 -13.68
N PRO A 288 3.81 0.81 -13.04
CA PRO A 288 4.50 -0.36 -12.49
C PRO A 288 5.23 -1.15 -13.58
N MET A 289 4.65 -1.26 -14.78
CA MET A 289 5.29 -1.96 -15.90
C MET A 289 6.55 -1.26 -16.39
N MET A 290 6.55 0.08 -16.40
CA MET A 290 7.76 0.85 -16.69
C MET A 290 8.83 0.69 -15.60
N HIS A 291 8.48 0.37 -14.36
CA HIS A 291 9.47 0.05 -13.32
C HIS A 291 10.02 -1.37 -13.45
N ILE A 292 9.16 -2.36 -13.72
CA ILE A 292 9.60 -3.75 -13.73
C ILE A 292 10.22 -4.20 -15.06
N ASP A 293 9.84 -3.56 -16.17
CA ASP A 293 10.27 -3.86 -17.54
C ASP A 293 10.53 -2.54 -18.32
N PRO A 294 11.56 -1.77 -17.92
CA PRO A 294 11.79 -0.39 -18.37
C PRO A 294 12.11 -0.25 -19.86
N ASP A 295 12.65 -1.30 -20.48
CA ASP A 295 13.07 -1.31 -21.88
C ASP A 295 11.96 -1.78 -22.84
N ASN A 296 10.76 -2.06 -22.32
CA ASN A 296 9.66 -2.58 -23.11
C ASN A 296 9.00 -1.51 -23.99
N ASP A 297 9.13 -1.70 -25.30
CA ASP A 297 8.58 -0.84 -26.34
C ASP A 297 7.06 -0.62 -26.28
N LEU A 298 6.29 -1.59 -25.78
CA LEU A 298 4.84 -1.43 -25.64
C LEU A 298 4.51 -0.40 -24.56
N TRP A 299 5.11 -0.53 -23.37
CA TRP A 299 4.87 0.37 -22.25
C TRP A 299 5.41 1.77 -22.53
N ARG A 300 6.56 1.87 -23.23
CA ARG A 300 7.05 3.14 -23.78
C ARG A 300 6.02 3.82 -24.67
N ARG A 301 5.49 3.12 -25.68
CA ARG A 301 4.50 3.69 -26.61
C ARG A 301 3.20 4.09 -25.91
N ARG A 302 2.72 3.30 -24.96
CA ARG A 302 1.55 3.62 -24.14
C ARG A 302 1.78 4.89 -23.31
N SER A 303 2.95 5.06 -22.73
CA SER A 303 3.35 6.27 -22.01
C SER A 303 3.42 7.50 -22.93
N LEU A 304 4.05 7.40 -24.10
CA LEU A 304 4.13 8.50 -25.06
C LEU A 304 2.77 8.89 -25.65
N ARG A 305 1.85 7.94 -25.76
CA ARG A 305 0.48 8.21 -26.22
C ARG A 305 -0.26 9.20 -25.31
N LEU A 306 0.00 9.19 -24.02
CA LEU A 306 -0.58 10.17 -23.08
C LEU A 306 -0.05 11.58 -23.34
N ALA A 307 1.21 11.72 -23.73
CA ALA A 307 1.79 13.01 -24.14
C ALA A 307 1.11 13.57 -25.40
N GLU A 308 0.86 12.70 -26.38
CA GLU A 308 0.17 13.09 -27.62
C GLU A 308 -1.25 13.57 -27.34
N LEU A 309 -1.99 12.86 -26.47
CA LEU A 309 -3.34 13.25 -26.06
C LEU A 309 -3.32 14.56 -25.27
N MET A 310 -2.36 14.74 -24.36
CA MET A 310 -2.17 15.99 -23.63
C MET A 310 -1.96 17.16 -24.59
N GLU A 311 -0.99 17.05 -25.50
CA GLU A 311 -0.59 18.14 -26.39
C GLU A 311 -1.67 18.46 -27.44
N LYS A 312 -2.27 17.44 -28.06
CA LYS A 312 -3.19 17.65 -29.19
C LYS A 312 -4.65 17.84 -28.77
N TYR A 313 -5.02 17.35 -27.58
CA TYR A 313 -6.42 17.22 -27.23
C TYR A 313 -6.78 17.75 -25.85
N TRP A 314 -6.12 17.33 -24.77
CA TRP A 314 -6.55 17.68 -23.40
C TRP A 314 -6.20 19.11 -22.99
N THR A 315 -5.13 19.67 -23.55
CA THR A 315 -4.65 21.01 -23.22
C THR A 315 -4.85 22.01 -24.37
N SER A 316 -4.81 23.31 -24.05
CA SER A 316 -4.71 24.40 -25.01
C SER A 316 -4.14 25.65 -24.34
N ARG A 317 -3.90 26.72 -25.11
CA ARG A 317 -3.49 28.03 -24.60
C ARG A 317 -4.70 28.73 -23.98
N ASN A 318 -4.63 29.04 -22.69
CA ASN A 318 -5.65 29.82 -21.98
C ASN A 318 -5.60 31.30 -22.41
N GLU A 319 -6.55 32.13 -21.95
CA GLU A 319 -6.63 33.56 -22.29
C GLU A 319 -5.42 34.37 -21.78
N ARG A 320 -4.65 33.80 -20.85
CA ARG A 320 -3.38 34.35 -20.35
C ARG A 320 -2.16 33.89 -21.16
N GLY A 321 -2.35 33.09 -22.23
CA GLY A 321 -1.28 32.57 -23.09
C GLY A 321 -0.55 31.33 -22.56
N PHE A 322 -0.98 30.76 -21.44
CA PHE A 322 -0.35 29.60 -20.79
C PHE A 322 -0.97 28.27 -21.25
N LEU A 323 -0.19 27.19 -21.27
CA LEU A 323 -0.69 25.86 -21.66
C LEU A 323 -1.41 25.23 -20.46
N GLN A 324 -2.68 24.88 -20.60
CA GLN A 324 -3.51 24.45 -19.48
C GLN A 324 -4.45 23.32 -19.89
N PHE A 325 -4.73 22.39 -18.97
CA PHE A 325 -5.81 21.41 -19.15
C PHE A 325 -7.18 22.09 -19.20
N LYS A 326 -8.05 21.61 -20.09
CA LYS A 326 -9.34 22.25 -20.35
C LYS A 326 -10.44 21.85 -19.37
N SER A 327 -10.29 20.73 -18.67
CA SER A 327 -11.34 20.18 -17.82
C SER A 327 -10.77 19.16 -16.84
N THR A 328 -11.40 19.02 -15.68
CA THR A 328 -11.21 17.87 -14.79
C THR A 328 -11.94 16.64 -15.30
N TYR A 329 -12.79 16.72 -16.32
CA TYR A 329 -13.53 15.57 -16.87
C TYR A 329 -13.22 15.38 -18.34
N PHE A 330 -12.53 14.30 -18.67
CA PHE A 330 -12.19 13.98 -20.05
C PHE A 330 -11.89 12.51 -20.26
N THR A 331 -11.79 12.14 -21.54
CA THR A 331 -11.51 10.78 -22.01
C THR A 331 -10.49 10.86 -23.13
N ALA A 332 -10.21 9.72 -23.78
CA ALA A 332 -9.34 9.67 -24.95
C ALA A 332 -9.84 10.52 -26.14
N ASN A 333 -11.14 10.84 -26.21
CA ASN A 333 -11.76 11.50 -27.37
C ASN A 333 -12.91 12.47 -27.06
N LYS A 334 -13.18 12.75 -25.78
CA LYS A 334 -14.20 13.71 -25.33
C LYS A 334 -13.69 14.51 -24.14
N ILE A 335 -14.02 15.79 -24.09
CA ILE A 335 -13.74 16.70 -22.96
C ILE A 335 -15.07 17.32 -22.53
N ASP A 336 -15.33 17.32 -21.23
CA ASP A 336 -16.51 18.00 -20.68
C ASP A 336 -16.29 19.51 -20.71
N THR A 337 -17.23 20.23 -21.31
CA THR A 337 -17.20 21.68 -21.47
C THR A 337 -18.00 22.43 -20.40
N ASN A 338 -18.56 21.73 -19.41
CA ASN A 338 -19.24 22.37 -18.29
C ASN A 338 -18.26 23.30 -17.55
N PRO A 339 -18.56 24.62 -17.43
CA PRO A 339 -17.68 25.57 -16.77
C PRO A 339 -17.32 25.18 -15.33
N ALA A 340 -18.21 24.52 -14.60
CA ALA A 340 -17.92 24.06 -13.24
C ALA A 340 -16.78 23.03 -13.21
N ARG A 341 -16.60 22.25 -14.28
CA ARG A 341 -15.57 21.21 -14.43
C ARG A 341 -14.35 21.71 -15.21
N ALA A 342 -14.40 22.90 -15.78
CA ALA A 342 -13.36 23.47 -16.63
C ALA A 342 -12.17 23.96 -15.79
N CYS A 343 -11.40 23.04 -15.18
CA CYS A 343 -10.24 23.37 -14.36
C CYS A 343 -9.05 22.46 -14.69
N ASP A 344 -7.85 23.03 -14.63
CA ASP A 344 -6.60 22.31 -14.41
C ASP A 344 -6.35 22.25 -12.91
N THR A 345 -5.91 21.12 -12.37
CA THR A 345 -5.82 20.86 -10.93
C THR A 345 -4.50 20.20 -10.58
N VAL A 346 -4.09 20.28 -9.32
CA VAL A 346 -2.87 19.61 -8.81
C VAL A 346 -2.90 18.09 -8.92
N TYR A 347 -4.04 17.51 -9.34
CA TYR A 347 -4.25 16.08 -9.62
C TYR A 347 -3.92 15.68 -11.07
N HIS A 348 -3.87 16.64 -12.01
CA HIS A 348 -3.57 16.36 -13.42
C HIS A 348 -2.22 15.69 -13.71
N PRO A 349 -1.17 15.81 -12.86
CA PRO A 349 0.03 14.99 -13.04
C PRO A 349 -0.26 13.48 -13.11
N ARG A 350 -1.32 12.98 -12.47
CA ARG A 350 -1.70 11.55 -12.51
C ARG A 350 -1.97 11.05 -13.92
N VAL A 351 -2.60 11.86 -14.76
CA VAL A 351 -2.97 11.52 -16.15
C VAL A 351 -1.76 11.21 -17.01
N VAL A 352 -0.64 11.87 -16.72
CA VAL A 352 0.62 11.75 -17.46
C VAL A 352 1.72 11.13 -16.60
N GLN A 353 1.36 10.47 -15.49
CA GLN A 353 2.33 9.90 -14.54
C GLN A 353 3.35 8.95 -15.22
N PRO A 354 2.94 8.00 -16.09
CA PRO A 354 3.91 7.17 -16.82
C PRO A 354 4.81 7.99 -17.76
N THR A 355 4.29 9.07 -18.34
CA THR A 355 5.03 9.97 -19.22
C THR A 355 6.05 10.80 -18.45
N LEU A 356 5.73 11.24 -17.23
CA LEU A 356 6.67 11.91 -16.34
C LEU A 356 7.84 10.99 -15.97
N LEU A 357 7.57 9.70 -15.70
CA LEU A 357 8.62 8.70 -15.47
C LEU A 357 9.50 8.49 -16.71
N TYR A 358 8.89 8.39 -17.89
CA TYR A 358 9.64 8.28 -19.14
C TYR A 358 10.54 9.51 -19.37
N TRP A 359 9.98 10.71 -19.16
CA TRP A 359 10.71 11.97 -19.31
C TRP A 359 11.88 12.06 -18.34
N GLN A 360 11.70 11.68 -17.07
CA GLN A 360 12.79 11.65 -16.10
C GLN A 360 13.97 10.79 -16.56
N ARG A 361 13.70 9.63 -17.18
CA ARG A 361 14.75 8.67 -17.57
C ARG A 361 15.46 9.02 -18.87
N THR A 362 14.80 9.78 -19.74
CA THR A 362 15.27 10.02 -21.12
C THR A 362 15.65 11.46 -21.39
N ALA A 363 15.18 12.40 -20.57
CA ALA A 363 15.26 13.84 -20.82
C ALA A 363 14.77 14.23 -22.24
N ASP A 364 13.76 13.51 -22.76
CA ASP A 364 13.21 13.73 -24.11
C ASP A 364 12.91 15.23 -24.37
N ALA A 365 13.40 15.75 -25.49
CA ALA A 365 13.34 17.18 -25.80
C ALA A 365 11.90 17.67 -26.06
N ASN A 366 11.04 16.84 -26.65
CA ASN A 366 9.65 17.19 -26.89
C ASN A 366 8.86 17.24 -25.58
N LEU A 367 9.09 16.27 -24.70
CA LEU A 367 8.49 16.26 -23.35
C LEU A 367 9.03 17.42 -22.51
N THR A 368 10.31 17.76 -22.63
CA THR A 368 10.89 18.94 -21.98
C THR A 368 10.18 20.23 -22.38
N ARG A 369 9.88 20.41 -23.67
CA ARG A 369 9.10 21.55 -24.18
C ARG A 369 7.67 21.53 -23.64
N LEU A 370 6.97 20.40 -23.75
CA LEU A 370 5.56 20.27 -23.36
C LEU A 370 5.36 20.53 -21.87
N PHE A 371 6.10 19.81 -21.02
CA PHE A 371 5.95 19.93 -19.57
C PHE A 371 6.48 21.26 -19.03
N SER A 372 7.54 21.84 -19.61
CA SER A 372 7.95 23.21 -19.27
C SER A 372 6.84 24.22 -19.55
N ALA A 373 6.19 24.14 -20.72
CA ALA A 373 5.12 25.05 -21.10
C ALA A 373 3.89 24.91 -20.20
N TRP A 374 3.58 23.70 -19.72
CA TRP A 374 2.51 23.47 -18.75
C TRP A 374 2.89 23.94 -17.34
N MET A 375 4.11 23.67 -16.87
CA MET A 375 4.57 24.10 -15.55
C MET A 375 4.71 25.62 -15.44
N ASP A 376 4.93 26.33 -16.55
CA ASP A 376 4.89 27.79 -16.58
C ASP A 376 3.55 28.35 -16.11
N THR A 377 2.44 27.67 -16.42
CA THR A 377 1.09 27.97 -15.93
C THR A 377 1.02 27.90 -14.40
N TRP A 378 1.60 26.85 -13.82
CA TRP A 378 1.57 26.61 -12.38
C TRP A 378 2.53 27.54 -11.61
N VAL A 379 3.67 27.89 -12.19
CA VAL A 379 4.58 28.89 -11.63
C VAL A 379 3.92 30.27 -11.59
N ASP A 380 3.28 30.69 -12.69
CA ASP A 380 2.50 31.94 -12.74
C ASP A 380 1.37 31.94 -11.70
N ALA A 381 0.57 30.87 -11.67
CA ALA A 381 -0.56 30.76 -10.76
C ALA A 381 -0.13 30.75 -9.29
N ALA A 382 0.98 30.10 -8.96
CA ALA A 382 1.54 30.14 -7.61
C ALA A 382 2.00 31.55 -7.22
N ALA A 383 2.69 32.26 -8.13
CA ALA A 383 3.25 33.58 -7.86
C ALA A 383 2.18 34.67 -7.65
N ARG A 384 1.05 34.60 -8.37
CA ARG A 384 -0.02 35.62 -8.27
C ARG A 384 -0.75 35.60 -6.94
N ALA A 385 -0.98 36.79 -6.38
CA ALA A 385 -2.03 37.00 -5.39
C ALA A 385 -3.34 37.35 -6.13
N GLU A 386 -4.33 36.48 -6.05
CA GLU A 386 -5.58 36.61 -6.79
C GLU A 386 -6.70 35.86 -6.06
N ARG A 387 -7.91 36.45 -6.01
CA ARG A 387 -9.10 35.86 -5.37
C ARG A 387 -8.86 35.41 -3.91
N GLY A 388 -8.06 36.17 -3.17
CA GLY A 388 -7.72 35.87 -1.79
C GLY A 388 -6.64 34.79 -1.59
N LYS A 389 -6.12 34.18 -2.67
CA LYS A 389 -4.95 33.30 -2.59
C LYS A 389 -3.69 34.12 -2.28
N PRO A 390 -2.90 33.76 -1.26
CA PRO A 390 -1.59 34.37 -1.03
C PRO A 390 -0.63 34.10 -2.18
N ALA A 391 0.24 35.07 -2.47
CA ALA A 391 1.35 34.88 -3.40
C ALA A 391 2.31 33.81 -2.89
N GLY A 392 2.82 32.96 -3.77
CA GLY A 392 3.71 31.84 -3.44
C GLY A 392 2.99 30.55 -3.02
N ILE A 393 1.68 30.57 -2.75
CA ILE A 393 0.91 29.35 -2.50
C ILE A 393 0.43 28.77 -3.84
N ILE A 394 0.68 27.47 -4.05
CA ILE A 394 0.15 26.72 -5.19
C ILE A 394 -1.37 26.55 -5.00
N PRO A 395 -2.21 27.01 -5.95
CA PRO A 395 -3.65 26.78 -5.86
C PRO A 395 -3.99 25.30 -6.05
N THR A 396 -5.19 24.89 -5.63
CA THR A 396 -5.69 23.53 -5.96
C THR A 396 -6.16 23.41 -7.41
N ALA A 397 -6.59 24.53 -8.01
CA ALA A 397 -7.13 24.58 -9.36
C ALA A 397 -6.83 25.91 -10.08
N ILE A 398 -6.86 25.87 -11.42
CA ILE A 398 -6.82 27.01 -12.34
C ILE A 398 -7.98 26.83 -13.32
N HIS A 399 -8.88 27.81 -13.38
CA HIS A 399 -10.07 27.77 -14.21
C HIS A 399 -9.75 27.99 -15.69
N TRP A 400 -10.49 27.32 -16.59
CA TRP A 400 -10.35 27.37 -18.04
C TRP A 400 -11.58 28.05 -18.67
N PRO A 401 -11.43 28.91 -19.71
CA PRO A 401 -10.19 29.30 -20.37
C PRO A 401 -9.52 30.55 -19.77
N ASP A 402 -10.12 31.21 -18.78
CA ASP A 402 -9.64 32.52 -18.30
C ASP A 402 -8.33 32.49 -17.49
N GLY A 403 -7.88 31.30 -17.04
CA GLY A 403 -6.65 31.14 -16.28
C GLY A 403 -6.71 31.73 -14.87
N LYS A 404 -7.93 31.97 -14.34
CA LYS A 404 -8.13 32.48 -12.99
C LYS A 404 -7.84 31.41 -11.94
N ILE A 405 -7.42 31.86 -10.76
CA ILE A 405 -7.15 30.97 -9.62
C ILE A 405 -8.44 30.33 -9.10
N GLY A 406 -8.43 29.02 -8.81
CA GLY A 406 -9.57 28.28 -8.27
C GLY A 406 -10.54 27.76 -9.35
N GLY A 407 -11.76 27.42 -8.93
CA GLY A 407 -12.89 27.09 -9.81
C GLY A 407 -13.95 28.19 -9.80
N LEU A 408 -15.22 27.84 -9.98
CA LEU A 408 -16.33 28.82 -9.94
C LEU A 408 -16.71 29.27 -8.52
N SER A 409 -16.36 28.49 -7.50
CA SER A 409 -16.53 28.85 -6.09
C SER A 409 -15.75 30.12 -5.73
N PRO A 410 -16.27 31.02 -4.86
CA PRO A 410 -15.52 32.19 -4.39
C PRO A 410 -14.25 31.80 -3.61
N ASP A 411 -14.25 30.64 -2.97
CA ASP A 411 -13.15 30.12 -2.17
C ASP A 411 -12.12 29.41 -3.06
N TRP A 412 -10.94 30.01 -3.27
CA TRP A 412 -9.94 29.47 -4.20
C TRP A 412 -9.43 28.06 -3.82
N TRP A 413 -9.55 27.68 -2.55
CA TRP A 413 -9.13 26.39 -2.00
C TRP A 413 -10.19 25.29 -2.14
N ASP A 414 -11.39 25.62 -2.64
CA ASP A 414 -12.48 24.69 -2.93
C ASP A 414 -13.04 25.00 -4.33
N PRO A 415 -12.61 24.31 -5.39
CA PRO A 415 -13.04 24.63 -6.74
C PRO A 415 -14.49 24.21 -7.04
N ARG A 416 -15.10 23.32 -6.23
CA ARG A 416 -16.44 22.72 -6.43
C ARG A 416 -16.65 22.16 -7.84
N ASN A 417 -15.61 21.54 -8.39
CA ASN A 417 -15.58 21.01 -9.75
C ASN A 417 -15.89 19.50 -9.83
N HIS A 418 -16.36 18.89 -8.74
CA HIS A 418 -16.61 17.46 -8.63
C HIS A 418 -17.71 17.16 -7.59
N GLY A 419 -18.30 15.95 -7.64
CA GLY A 419 -19.40 15.54 -6.76
C GLY A 419 -18.96 15.02 -5.39
N GLU A 420 -17.76 14.41 -5.29
CA GLU A 420 -17.15 14.05 -4.02
C GLU A 420 -16.60 15.29 -3.29
N TYR A 421 -16.98 15.43 -2.02
CA TYR A 421 -16.79 16.65 -1.23
C TYR A 421 -15.33 17.06 -1.04
N THR A 422 -14.38 16.11 -1.00
CA THR A 422 -13.00 16.40 -0.56
C THR A 422 -11.93 16.32 -1.65
N LEU A 423 -12.24 15.77 -2.83
CA LEU A 423 -11.21 15.31 -3.77
C LEU A 423 -10.26 16.42 -4.24
N TYR A 424 -10.77 17.62 -4.50
CA TYR A 424 -10.00 18.77 -5.00
C TYR A 424 -9.87 19.90 -3.97
N LEU A 425 -10.17 19.65 -2.69
CA LEU A 425 -9.95 20.64 -1.63
C LEU A 425 -8.46 20.80 -1.33
N TYR A 426 -8.01 22.02 -1.02
CA TYR A 426 -6.63 22.23 -0.60
C TYR A 426 -6.30 21.44 0.70
N PRO A 427 -5.14 20.74 0.80
CA PRO A 427 -4.05 20.61 -0.17
C PRO A 427 -4.04 19.25 -0.89
N SER A 428 -5.19 18.71 -1.26
CA SER A 428 -5.30 17.39 -1.91
C SER A 428 -4.35 17.28 -3.11
N ALA A 429 -3.73 16.10 -3.28
CA ALA A 429 -2.76 15.78 -4.33
C ALA A 429 -1.58 16.76 -4.54
N MET A 430 -1.34 17.71 -3.62
CA MET A 430 -0.28 18.72 -3.76
C MET A 430 1.11 18.11 -3.98
N SER A 431 1.36 16.92 -3.41
CA SER A 431 2.58 16.15 -3.61
C SER A 431 2.85 15.84 -5.09
N GLN A 432 1.83 15.51 -5.88
CA GLN A 432 2.00 15.18 -7.31
C GLN A 432 2.51 16.40 -8.08
N MET A 433 1.92 17.57 -7.83
CA MET A 433 2.32 18.83 -8.46
C MET A 433 3.73 19.28 -8.02
N THR A 434 4.06 19.22 -6.73
CA THR A 434 5.38 19.64 -6.24
C THR A 434 6.50 18.73 -6.76
N HIS A 435 6.26 17.42 -6.87
CA HIS A 435 7.23 16.51 -7.50
C HIS A 435 7.39 16.78 -9.01
N THR A 436 6.30 17.15 -9.71
CA THR A 436 6.36 17.49 -11.14
C THR A 436 7.13 18.79 -11.38
N LEU A 437 6.93 19.80 -10.54
CA LEU A 437 7.72 21.03 -10.54
C LEU A 437 9.20 20.75 -10.26
N LEU A 438 9.51 19.90 -9.28
CA LEU A 438 10.88 19.51 -8.98
C LEU A 438 11.54 18.72 -10.14
N LEU A 439 10.83 17.79 -10.76
CA LEU A 439 11.31 17.09 -11.96
C LEU A 439 11.60 18.10 -13.09
N THR A 440 10.73 19.07 -13.30
CA THR A 440 10.92 20.11 -14.32
C THR A 440 12.14 20.98 -14.00
N HIS A 441 12.35 21.34 -12.74
CA HIS A 441 13.57 22.00 -12.29
C HIS A 441 14.81 21.15 -12.59
N TYR A 442 14.78 19.87 -12.23
CA TYR A 442 15.89 18.93 -12.42
C TYR A 442 16.30 18.80 -13.89
N ILE A 443 15.33 18.63 -14.80
CA ILE A 443 15.59 18.46 -16.24
C ILE A 443 16.07 19.77 -16.88
N THR A 444 15.48 20.90 -16.51
CA THR A 444 15.73 22.18 -17.21
C THR A 444 16.82 23.04 -16.60
N GLY A 445 17.18 22.79 -15.33
CA GLY A 445 18.05 23.65 -14.52
C GLY A 445 17.43 25.02 -14.16
N LYS A 446 16.18 25.31 -14.56
CA LYS A 446 15.58 26.64 -14.37
C LYS A 446 15.06 26.81 -12.93
N ALA A 447 15.53 27.85 -12.25
CA ALA A 447 15.18 28.11 -10.85
C ALA A 447 13.69 28.43 -10.62
N LYS A 448 12.99 28.96 -11.64
CA LYS A 448 11.57 29.34 -11.53
C LYS A 448 10.65 28.18 -11.12
N TYR A 449 10.98 26.94 -11.50
CA TYR A 449 10.17 25.77 -11.14
C TYR A 449 10.36 25.31 -9.69
N LEU A 450 11.49 25.68 -9.06
CA LEU A 450 11.74 25.42 -7.64
C LEU A 450 11.08 26.49 -6.74
N GLN A 451 10.78 27.67 -7.28
CA GLN A 451 10.27 28.79 -6.50
C GLN A 451 8.95 28.51 -5.77
N PRO A 452 7.94 27.84 -6.37
CA PRO A 452 6.73 27.48 -5.62
C PRO A 452 7.03 26.56 -4.42
N ILE A 453 7.96 25.61 -4.57
CA ILE A 453 8.35 24.69 -3.48
C ILE A 453 9.02 25.48 -2.35
N ARG A 454 9.91 26.43 -2.67
CA ARG A 454 10.53 27.33 -1.69
C ARG A 454 9.48 28.15 -0.92
N SER A 455 8.50 28.71 -1.63
CA SER A 455 7.42 29.47 -0.99
C SER A 455 6.59 28.62 -0.03
N LEU A 456 6.23 27.40 -0.42
CA LEU A 456 5.50 26.47 0.46
C LEU A 456 6.33 26.04 1.67
N ALA A 457 7.62 25.72 1.48
CA ALA A 457 8.54 25.35 2.55
C ALA A 457 8.72 26.50 3.56
N ASN A 458 8.90 27.73 3.07
CA ASN A 458 9.03 28.91 3.91
C ASN A 458 7.76 29.17 4.73
N ALA A 459 6.58 29.06 4.10
CA ALA A 459 5.31 29.20 4.79
C ALA A 459 5.14 28.14 5.89
N ARG A 460 5.47 26.87 5.59
CA ARG A 460 5.42 25.78 6.58
C ARG A 460 6.40 26.02 7.73
N LEU A 461 7.65 26.38 7.44
CA LEU A 461 8.66 26.62 8.45
C LEU A 461 8.28 27.80 9.36
N LYS A 462 7.78 28.90 8.79
CA LYS A 462 7.25 30.03 9.55
C LYS A 462 6.11 29.62 10.48
N TYR A 463 5.18 28.80 10.00
CA TYR A 463 4.09 28.26 10.82
C TYR A 463 4.60 27.39 11.98
N LEU A 464 5.57 26.52 11.74
CA LEU A 464 6.15 25.67 12.79
C LEU A 464 6.96 26.46 13.82
N SER A 465 7.66 27.51 13.39
CA SER A 465 8.45 28.37 14.27
C SER A 465 7.60 29.33 15.10
N SER A 466 6.39 29.67 14.65
CA SER A 466 5.50 30.59 15.35
C SER A 466 4.03 30.22 15.07
N PRO A 467 3.55 29.10 15.63
CA PRO A 467 2.18 28.65 15.37
C PRO A 467 1.17 29.67 15.91
N PRO A 468 0.14 30.03 15.12
CA PRO A 468 -0.89 30.96 15.57
C PRO A 468 -1.64 30.45 16.81
N LYS A 469 -2.02 31.36 17.72
CA LYS A 469 -2.78 31.02 18.94
C LYS A 469 -4.22 30.59 18.68
N LYS A 470 -4.78 30.97 17.54
CA LYS A 470 -6.13 30.63 17.09
C LYS A 470 -6.05 29.83 15.81
N GLU A 471 -7.09 29.05 15.54
CA GLU A 471 -7.19 28.33 14.26
C GLU A 471 -7.10 29.32 13.08
N PRO A 472 -6.16 29.13 12.14
CA PRO A 472 -6.01 30.03 11.01
C PRO A 472 -7.26 30.05 10.12
N VAL A 473 -7.62 31.23 9.62
CA VAL A 473 -8.77 31.40 8.72
C VAL A 473 -8.49 30.68 7.38
N PRO A 474 -9.44 29.88 6.84
CA PRO A 474 -9.32 29.24 5.54
C PRO A 474 -8.83 30.19 4.42
N GLY A 475 -7.94 29.68 3.56
CA GLY A 475 -7.36 30.45 2.46
C GLY A 475 -6.19 31.37 2.82
N THR A 476 -5.92 31.64 4.10
CA THR A 476 -4.75 32.43 4.51
C THR A 476 -3.45 31.64 4.39
N GLU A 477 -2.29 32.32 4.34
CA GLU A 477 -0.98 31.66 4.32
C GLU A 477 -0.79 30.72 5.52
N ALA A 478 -1.17 31.17 6.73
CA ALA A 478 -1.05 30.36 7.95
C ALA A 478 -1.94 29.11 7.92
N TRP A 479 -3.14 29.20 7.34
CA TRP A 479 -4.01 28.05 7.13
C TRP A 479 -3.47 27.09 6.07
N CYS A 480 -2.90 27.64 4.99
CA CYS A 480 -2.25 26.83 3.98
C CYS A 480 -1.07 26.07 4.60
N ALA A 481 -0.22 26.79 5.35
CA ALA A 481 0.94 26.26 6.03
C ALA A 481 0.59 25.18 7.06
N SER A 482 -0.52 25.30 7.79
CA SER A 482 -0.93 24.29 8.79
C SER A 482 -1.21 22.92 8.15
N LYS A 483 -1.59 22.88 6.86
CA LYS A 483 -1.93 21.66 6.11
C LYS A 483 -0.78 21.07 5.28
N LEU A 484 0.40 21.70 5.27
CA LEU A 484 1.54 21.34 4.40
C LEU A 484 2.56 20.37 5.02
N GLY A 485 2.18 19.55 6.00
CA GLY A 485 3.10 18.58 6.63
C GLY A 485 3.67 17.51 5.67
N GLY A 486 3.09 17.37 4.47
CA GLY A 486 3.53 16.41 3.45
C GLY A 486 4.66 16.87 2.51
N LEU A 487 5.34 17.99 2.80
CA LEU A 487 6.41 18.52 1.93
C LEU A 487 7.75 17.78 2.07
N SER A 488 7.94 16.99 3.13
CA SER A 488 9.24 16.43 3.50
C SER A 488 9.89 15.58 2.40
N SER A 489 9.10 14.82 1.63
CA SER A 489 9.63 13.98 0.53
C SER A 489 10.20 14.81 -0.61
N VAL A 490 9.46 15.82 -1.12
CA VAL A 490 9.93 16.62 -2.27
C VAL A 490 11.17 17.44 -1.93
N ILE A 491 11.24 18.03 -0.74
CA ILE A 491 12.42 18.80 -0.31
C ILE A 491 13.61 17.89 0.00
N ALA A 492 13.39 16.67 0.51
CA ALA A 492 14.45 15.67 0.70
C ALA A 492 15.00 15.16 -0.64
N LYS A 493 14.16 14.94 -1.65
CA LYS A 493 14.61 14.62 -3.02
C LYS A 493 15.55 15.70 -3.56
N TYR A 494 15.18 16.97 -3.42
CA TYR A 494 16.04 18.09 -3.82
C TYR A 494 17.38 18.09 -3.05
N ARG A 495 17.34 17.94 -1.72
CA ARG A 495 18.52 17.88 -0.87
C ARG A 495 19.49 16.75 -1.25
N PHE A 496 18.97 15.56 -1.56
CA PHE A 496 19.79 14.40 -1.92
C PHE A 496 20.35 14.48 -3.34
N LEU A 497 19.64 15.10 -4.28
CA LEU A 497 20.12 15.28 -5.65
C LEU A 497 21.20 16.36 -5.78
N THR A 498 21.06 17.45 -5.03
CA THR A 498 21.88 18.65 -5.22
C THR A 498 22.94 18.86 -4.15
N GLY A 499 22.78 18.24 -2.99
CA GLY A 499 23.59 18.55 -1.81
C GLY A 499 23.21 19.86 -1.12
N ASN A 500 22.26 20.64 -1.67
CA ASN A 500 21.89 21.96 -1.16
C ASN A 500 21.07 21.84 0.13
N THR A 501 21.54 22.51 1.18
CA THR A 501 21.03 22.44 2.55
C THR A 501 19.90 23.44 2.86
N GLU A 502 19.38 24.17 1.87
CA GLU A 502 18.40 25.25 2.08
C GLU A 502 17.09 24.81 2.79
N PHE A 503 16.77 23.52 2.75
CA PHE A 503 15.58 22.96 3.41
C PHE A 503 15.90 22.13 4.67
N ASP A 504 17.17 22.05 5.09
CA ASP A 504 17.59 21.14 6.17
C ASP A 504 16.87 21.45 7.49
N GLU A 505 16.57 22.72 7.79
CA GLU A 505 15.81 23.09 8.99
C GLU A 505 14.39 22.51 8.96
N LEU A 506 13.67 22.62 7.83
CA LEU A 506 12.33 22.07 7.71
C LEU A 506 12.35 20.53 7.69
N ILE A 507 13.34 19.94 7.00
CA ILE A 507 13.56 18.49 7.00
C ILE A 507 13.79 18.01 8.43
N GLY A 508 14.64 18.67 9.23
CA GLY A 508 14.90 18.28 10.62
C GLY A 508 13.65 18.24 11.50
N ARG A 509 12.66 19.10 11.24
CA ARG A 509 11.41 19.16 12.02
C ARG A 509 10.39 18.08 11.64
N GLU A 510 10.24 17.77 10.35
CA GLU A 510 9.12 16.95 9.84
C GLU A 510 9.55 15.73 8.99
N SER A 511 10.82 15.35 9.06
CA SER A 511 11.37 14.23 8.30
C SER A 511 10.79 12.88 8.73
N LEU A 512 10.56 12.04 7.73
CA LEU A 512 10.25 10.62 7.90
C LEU A 512 11.48 9.89 8.47
N PRO A 513 11.30 8.77 9.20
CA PRO A 513 12.39 8.05 9.86
C PRO A 513 13.58 7.70 8.94
N TYR A 514 13.31 7.28 7.70
CA TYR A 514 14.37 7.01 6.72
C TYR A 514 15.14 8.26 6.29
N ILE A 515 14.45 9.41 6.16
CA ILE A 515 15.08 10.68 5.79
C ILE A 515 15.98 11.16 6.93
N ARG A 516 15.55 11.05 8.20
CA ARG A 516 16.39 11.34 9.37
C ARG A 516 17.65 10.50 9.34
N PHE A 517 17.50 9.17 9.28
CA PHE A 517 18.62 8.24 9.15
C PHE A 517 19.62 8.64 8.05
N ARG A 518 19.13 9.04 6.87
CA ARG A 518 19.98 9.47 5.75
C ARG A 518 20.67 10.83 5.97
N MET A 519 20.11 11.71 6.78
CA MET A 519 20.61 13.05 7.05
C MET A 519 21.58 13.10 8.24
N ASP A 520 21.22 12.48 9.36
CA ASP A 520 21.92 12.62 10.65
C ASP A 520 22.38 11.28 11.27
N GLY A 521 22.06 10.16 10.62
CA GLY A 521 22.40 8.83 11.12
C GLY A 521 21.50 8.34 12.26
N ASP A 522 20.31 8.91 12.48
CA ASP A 522 19.33 8.46 13.49
C ASP A 522 18.81 7.05 13.19
N PHE A 523 19.60 6.08 13.64
CA PHE A 523 19.32 4.67 13.50
C PHE A 523 18.19 4.21 14.42
N GLY A 524 18.03 4.88 15.58
CA GLY A 524 17.05 4.53 16.60
C GLY A 524 15.63 4.71 16.08
N SER A 525 15.32 5.88 15.52
CA SER A 525 14.02 6.16 14.92
C SER A 525 13.73 5.23 13.74
N LEU A 526 14.73 4.91 12.92
CA LEU A 526 14.57 3.98 11.80
C LEU A 526 14.23 2.56 12.28
N VAL A 527 14.98 2.02 13.24
CA VAL A 527 14.75 0.68 13.81
C VAL A 527 13.35 0.61 14.45
N SER A 528 12.97 1.62 15.22
CA SER A 528 11.63 1.70 15.84
C SER A 528 10.53 1.70 14.78
N ALA A 529 10.68 2.50 13.72
CA ALA A 529 9.69 2.55 12.65
C ALA A 529 9.58 1.22 11.88
N LEU A 530 10.71 0.54 11.63
CA LEU A 530 10.71 -0.80 11.04
C LEU A 530 10.05 -1.83 11.96
N GLY A 531 10.28 -1.74 13.27
CA GLY A 531 9.64 -2.57 14.29
C GLY A 531 8.12 -2.41 14.30
N ASN A 532 7.62 -1.17 14.36
CA ASN A 532 6.19 -0.87 14.30
C ASN A 532 5.57 -1.40 13.00
N ASN A 533 6.27 -1.28 11.86
CA ASN A 533 5.79 -1.83 10.59
C ASN A 533 5.73 -3.37 10.60
N ALA A 534 6.75 -4.04 11.14
CA ALA A 534 6.75 -5.50 11.27
C ALA A 534 5.63 -5.98 12.19
N GLU A 535 5.41 -5.30 13.32
CA GLU A 535 4.30 -5.56 14.26
C GLU A 535 2.94 -5.36 13.62
N ALA A 536 2.74 -4.29 12.85
CA ALA A 536 1.50 -4.02 12.14
C ALA A 536 1.08 -5.19 11.22
N LEU A 537 2.05 -5.77 10.50
CA LEU A 537 1.84 -6.89 9.58
C LEU A 537 1.84 -8.25 10.28
N ARG A 538 2.27 -8.33 11.55
CA ARG A 538 2.40 -9.58 12.29
C ARG A 538 1.06 -10.18 12.67
N VAL A 539 0.11 -9.32 13.02
CA VAL A 539 -1.22 -9.70 13.51
C VAL A 539 -2.28 -9.46 12.44
N ASN A 540 -3.47 -10.04 12.62
CA ASN A 540 -4.65 -9.77 11.80
C ASN A 540 -4.42 -10.01 10.30
N PHE A 541 -3.72 -11.09 9.95
CA PHE A 541 -3.47 -11.47 8.55
C PHE A 541 -4.77 -11.53 7.74
N GLU A 542 -5.86 -12.01 8.37
CA GLU A 542 -7.20 -12.05 7.80
C GLU A 542 -7.74 -10.66 7.42
N GLY A 543 -7.41 -9.63 8.21
CA GLY A 543 -7.76 -8.23 7.95
C GLY A 543 -7.10 -7.63 6.71
N TYR A 544 -6.00 -8.23 6.23
CA TYR A 544 -5.33 -7.87 4.98
C TYR A 544 -5.66 -8.80 3.80
N THR A 545 -6.43 -9.87 4.05
CA THR A 545 -6.66 -10.96 3.10
C THR A 545 -8.14 -11.34 3.01
N SER A 546 -8.55 -12.40 3.71
CA SER A 546 -9.87 -13.02 3.59
C SER A 546 -11.03 -12.07 3.94
N GLU A 547 -10.83 -11.08 4.79
CA GLU A 547 -11.85 -10.11 5.18
C GLU A 547 -12.06 -8.99 4.17
N VAL A 548 -11.04 -8.61 3.40
CA VAL A 548 -11.06 -7.42 2.54
C VAL A 548 -12.09 -7.52 1.42
N ARG A 549 -12.89 -6.46 1.25
CA ARG A 549 -13.91 -6.39 0.18
C ARG A 549 -13.67 -5.31 -0.88
N TYR A 550 -12.78 -4.36 -0.59
CA TYR A 550 -12.36 -3.30 -1.52
C TYR A 550 -10.82 -3.33 -1.63
N THR A 551 -10.31 -3.60 -2.83
CA THR A 551 -8.91 -3.99 -3.06
C THR A 551 -7.92 -2.83 -2.98
N ASP A 552 -8.41 -1.61 -3.12
CA ASP A 552 -7.68 -0.37 -2.83
C ASP A 552 -7.62 -0.06 -1.32
N ARG A 553 -8.24 -0.88 -0.46
CA ARG A 553 -8.24 -0.77 1.02
C ARG A 553 -7.53 -1.90 1.75
N VAL A 554 -6.74 -2.73 1.07
CA VAL A 554 -6.10 -3.92 1.65
C VAL A 554 -5.41 -3.65 2.99
N LEU A 555 -4.63 -2.56 3.10
CA LEU A 555 -3.87 -2.23 4.31
C LEU A 555 -4.63 -1.33 5.31
N ARG A 556 -5.94 -1.14 5.15
CA ARG A 556 -6.74 -0.17 5.93
C ARG A 556 -7.30 -0.74 7.23
N PHE A 557 -7.33 -2.06 7.42
CA PHE A 557 -7.91 -2.70 8.60
C PHE A 557 -7.43 -2.13 9.95
N PRO A 558 -6.14 -1.81 10.16
CA PRO A 558 -5.66 -1.20 11.42
C PRO A 558 -6.31 0.14 11.80
N THR A 559 -6.89 0.85 10.82
CA THR A 559 -7.58 2.12 11.07
C THR A 559 -8.86 1.96 11.88
N LEU A 560 -9.35 0.72 12.06
CA LEU A 560 -10.46 0.41 12.97
C LEU A 560 -10.07 0.60 14.45
N PHE A 561 -8.78 0.60 14.79
CA PHE A 561 -8.29 0.64 16.17
C PHE A 561 -7.40 1.84 16.46
N THR A 562 -7.21 2.73 15.47
CA THR A 562 -6.30 3.87 15.55
C THR A 562 -7.01 5.17 15.16
N GLY A 563 -6.58 6.28 15.74
CA GLY A 563 -7.20 7.61 15.53
C GLY A 563 -8.27 7.96 16.56
N ASN A 564 -9.01 9.03 16.29
CA ASN A 564 -9.95 9.63 17.25
C ASN A 564 -11.30 8.89 17.36
N ASP A 565 -11.74 8.25 16.28
CA ASP A 565 -12.95 7.43 16.27
C ASP A 565 -12.53 6.00 15.94
N THR A 566 -12.67 5.08 16.89
CA THR A 566 -12.30 3.66 16.72
C THR A 566 -13.54 2.77 16.73
N LEU A 567 -13.45 1.64 16.02
CA LEU A 567 -14.46 0.59 16.08
C LEU A 567 -14.49 -0.06 17.46
N SER A 568 -13.35 -0.34 18.06
CA SER A 568 -13.24 -0.86 19.42
C SER A 568 -11.89 -0.47 20.02
N GLU A 569 -11.78 -0.57 21.34
CA GLU A 569 -10.47 -0.53 22.00
C GLU A 569 -9.74 -1.85 21.73
N SER A 570 -8.44 -1.75 21.46
CA SER A 570 -7.61 -2.93 21.24
C SER A 570 -6.92 -3.36 22.53
N ALA A 571 -6.89 -4.67 22.77
CA ALA A 571 -6.22 -5.28 23.93
C ALA A 571 -4.70 -5.05 23.93
N VAL A 572 -4.12 -4.82 22.76
CA VAL A 572 -2.71 -4.44 22.56
C VAL A 572 -2.61 -3.32 21.52
N PRO A 573 -1.55 -2.49 21.53
CA PRO A 573 -1.35 -1.50 20.47
C PRO A 573 -1.33 -2.15 19.08
N ILE A 574 -2.13 -1.60 18.15
CA ILE A 574 -2.13 -2.00 16.74
C ILE A 574 -1.51 -0.87 15.93
N HIS A 575 -0.46 -1.19 15.18
CA HIS A 575 0.22 -0.27 14.29
C HIS A 575 -0.35 -0.33 12.86
N THR A 576 -0.16 0.74 12.09
CA THR A 576 -0.51 0.77 10.66
C THR A 576 0.72 0.42 9.82
N PRO A 577 0.62 -0.50 8.84
CA PRO A 577 1.71 -0.81 7.93
C PRO A 577 2.20 0.44 7.18
N ASN A 578 3.50 0.53 6.97
CA ASN A 578 4.14 1.60 6.20
C ASN A 578 4.99 1.01 5.06
N PRO A 579 4.36 0.61 3.94
CA PRO A 579 5.09 0.14 2.76
C PRO A 579 6.09 1.18 2.23
N SER A 580 5.79 2.48 2.35
CA SER A 580 6.71 3.54 1.90
C SER A 580 8.04 3.51 2.66
N LEU A 581 8.05 3.15 3.95
CA LEU A 581 9.28 2.96 4.72
C LEU A 581 10.11 1.78 4.19
N LEU A 582 9.47 0.63 3.93
CA LEU A 582 10.15 -0.52 3.33
C LEU A 582 10.71 -0.16 1.95
N TYR A 583 9.91 0.48 1.09
CA TYR A 583 10.37 0.94 -0.22
C TYR A 583 11.57 1.89 -0.12
N SER A 584 11.48 2.91 0.74
CA SER A 584 12.54 3.90 0.89
C SER A 584 13.85 3.26 1.36
N THR A 585 13.77 2.36 2.35
CA THR A 585 14.95 1.68 2.90
C THR A 585 15.61 0.74 1.90
N VAL A 586 14.84 0.00 1.08
CA VAL A 586 15.42 -0.94 0.11
C VAL A 586 15.87 -0.29 -1.18
N THR A 587 15.29 0.85 -1.58
CA THR A 587 15.60 1.50 -2.88
C THR A 587 16.46 2.75 -2.77
N GLY A 588 16.46 3.43 -1.63
CA GLY A 588 17.16 4.71 -1.45
C GLY A 588 16.35 5.96 -1.77
N ASP A 589 15.09 5.83 -2.22
CA ASP A 589 14.20 6.93 -2.58
C ASP A 589 13.54 7.57 -1.34
N PRO A 590 13.71 8.88 -1.05
CA PRO A 590 12.98 9.54 0.02
C PRO A 590 11.55 9.88 -0.42
N GLY A 591 10.67 8.89 -0.45
CA GLY A 591 9.26 9.09 -0.79
C GLY A 591 8.59 7.88 -1.41
N SER A 592 8.00 8.07 -2.60
CA SER A 592 7.21 7.05 -3.29
C SER A 592 7.64 6.88 -4.75
N ALA A 593 7.29 5.73 -5.32
CA ALA A 593 7.63 5.33 -6.69
C ALA A 593 6.81 6.03 -7.79
N GLY A 594 5.78 6.80 -7.42
CA GLY A 594 4.80 7.34 -8.37
C GLY A 594 5.27 8.59 -9.11
N TYR A 595 5.87 9.55 -8.41
CA TYR A 595 6.22 10.87 -8.97
C TYR A 595 7.67 11.24 -8.63
N PHE A 596 8.43 11.55 -9.68
CA PHE A 596 9.86 11.81 -9.63
C PHE A 596 10.65 10.80 -8.77
N PRO A 597 10.48 9.47 -8.96
CA PRO A 597 11.09 8.47 -8.09
C PRO A 597 12.63 8.51 -8.16
N LEU A 598 13.29 8.46 -7.00
CA LEU A 598 14.76 8.41 -6.89
C LEU A 598 15.24 7.04 -6.42
N ASN A 599 14.53 5.97 -6.79
CA ASN A 599 14.99 4.61 -6.48
C ASN A 599 16.36 4.39 -7.12
N ALA A 600 17.37 4.23 -6.29
CA ALA A 600 18.77 4.16 -6.71
C ALA A 600 19.15 2.76 -7.20
N VAL A 601 18.46 1.75 -6.68
CA VAL A 601 18.74 0.34 -6.93
C VAL A 601 17.44 -0.46 -7.04
N ARG A 602 17.46 -1.50 -7.87
CA ARG A 602 16.56 -2.65 -7.78
C ARG A 602 17.39 -3.91 -7.53
N TRP A 603 17.05 -4.65 -6.50
CA TRP A 603 17.71 -5.91 -6.16
C TRP A 603 17.08 -7.03 -7.00
N LEU A 604 17.85 -7.61 -7.92
CA LEU A 604 17.39 -8.67 -8.82
C LEU A 604 17.48 -10.02 -8.11
N THR A 605 16.69 -10.14 -7.05
CA THR A 605 16.55 -11.32 -6.20
C THR A 605 15.20 -11.27 -5.49
N GLU A 606 14.70 -12.41 -5.02
CA GLU A 606 13.43 -12.47 -4.28
C GLU A 606 13.49 -11.64 -2.97
N PRO A 607 12.38 -11.06 -2.50
CA PRO A 607 12.30 -10.28 -1.26
C PRO A 607 12.43 -11.15 0.02
N ARG A 608 12.60 -12.47 -0.14
CA ARG A 608 12.60 -13.48 0.92
C ARG A 608 14.00 -13.63 1.52
N ASN A 609 14.12 -13.86 2.83
CA ASN A 609 15.36 -14.13 3.56
C ASN A 609 16.49 -13.11 3.29
N ILE A 610 16.13 -11.83 3.13
CA ILE A 610 17.06 -10.74 2.85
C ILE A 610 16.61 -9.49 3.60
N ALA A 611 17.59 -8.67 3.99
CA ALA A 611 17.41 -7.27 4.34
C ALA A 611 18.42 -6.44 3.54
N ALA A 612 17.97 -5.27 3.07
CA ALA A 612 18.76 -4.32 2.31
C ALA A 612 18.43 -2.90 2.75
N LEU A 613 19.41 -2.20 3.32
CA LEU A 613 19.27 -0.82 3.79
C LEU A 613 20.21 0.08 2.98
N VAL A 614 19.64 0.88 2.08
CA VAL A 614 20.38 1.89 1.33
C VAL A 614 20.75 3.05 2.26
N ARG A 615 22.05 3.34 2.35
CA ARG A 615 22.64 4.34 3.23
C ARG A 615 23.08 5.59 2.48
N GLU A 616 23.55 5.39 1.26
CA GLU A 616 23.96 6.47 0.38
C GLU A 616 23.47 6.17 -1.03
N SER A 617 22.97 7.20 -1.70
CA SER A 617 22.61 7.15 -3.10
C SER A 617 22.88 8.51 -3.74
N GLY A 618 23.51 8.50 -4.91
CA GLY A 618 23.81 9.71 -5.66
C GLY A 618 24.28 9.37 -7.08
N THR A 619 24.73 10.37 -7.82
CA THR A 619 25.13 10.19 -9.23
C THR A 619 26.50 9.55 -9.42
N GLU A 620 27.31 9.47 -8.37
CA GLU A 620 28.70 9.00 -8.41
C GLU A 620 29.04 7.99 -7.30
N GLN A 621 28.08 7.71 -6.42
CA GLN A 621 28.29 6.78 -5.32
C GLN A 621 26.99 6.11 -4.90
N PHE A 622 27.13 4.94 -4.31
CA PHE A 622 26.05 4.18 -3.69
C PHE A 622 26.59 3.37 -2.53
N ALA A 623 25.83 3.26 -1.43
CA ALA A 623 26.16 2.36 -0.33
C ALA A 623 24.91 1.71 0.26
N ALA A 624 25.02 0.43 0.62
CA ALA A 624 23.97 -0.32 1.29
C ALA A 624 24.51 -1.33 2.29
N ASP A 625 23.80 -1.51 3.40
CA ASP A 625 24.00 -2.61 4.34
C ASP A 625 23.07 -3.77 3.92
N LEU A 626 23.61 -4.98 3.81
CA LEU A 626 22.93 -6.17 3.31
C LEU A 626 23.05 -7.32 4.32
N PHE A 627 21.96 -8.04 4.57
CA PHE A 627 22.00 -9.23 5.43
C PHE A 627 21.17 -10.37 4.83
N HIS A 628 21.81 -11.51 4.59
CA HIS A 628 21.15 -12.73 4.12
C HIS A 628 20.84 -13.69 5.27
N PHE A 629 19.59 -14.12 5.38
CA PHE A 629 19.10 -15.01 6.44
C PHE A 629 19.15 -16.51 6.08
N GLY A 630 19.46 -16.85 4.83
CA GLY A 630 19.60 -18.25 4.41
C GLY A 630 20.91 -18.87 4.89
N ARG A 631 20.97 -20.20 4.80
CA ARG A 631 22.09 -21.01 5.31
C ARG A 631 23.21 -21.20 4.28
N GLU A 632 22.88 -21.03 3.00
CA GLU A 632 23.81 -21.11 1.90
C GLU A 632 24.18 -19.71 1.42
N LYS A 633 25.20 -19.62 0.59
CA LYS A 633 25.53 -18.35 -0.05
C LYS A 633 24.42 -17.95 -1.02
N ARG A 634 24.14 -16.66 -1.10
CA ARG A 634 23.10 -16.12 -1.97
C ARG A 634 23.70 -15.43 -3.19
N PRO A 635 23.41 -15.88 -4.41
CA PRO A 635 23.72 -15.09 -5.59
C PRO A 635 22.85 -13.84 -5.61
N MET A 636 23.49 -12.70 -5.83
CA MET A 636 22.84 -11.40 -5.93
C MET A 636 23.11 -10.81 -7.31
N SER A 637 22.09 -10.15 -7.84
CA SER A 637 22.25 -9.17 -8.89
C SER A 637 21.51 -7.89 -8.52
N ALA A 638 21.95 -6.75 -9.02
CA ALA A 638 21.35 -5.46 -8.74
C ALA A 638 21.47 -4.54 -9.95
N GLU A 639 20.49 -3.67 -10.16
CA GLU A 639 20.49 -2.65 -11.19
C GLU A 639 20.48 -1.25 -10.57
N PHE A 640 21.43 -0.38 -10.97
CA PHE A 640 21.60 0.96 -10.39
C PHE A 640 21.13 2.06 -11.34
N TYR A 641 20.16 2.88 -10.92
CA TYR A 641 19.48 3.84 -11.80
C TYR A 641 20.02 5.27 -11.75
N LEU A 642 20.70 5.66 -10.66
CA LEU A 642 21.16 7.05 -10.48
C LEU A 642 22.62 7.28 -10.88
N LEU A 643 23.44 6.23 -10.93
CA LEU A 643 24.86 6.34 -11.29
C LEU A 643 25.00 6.83 -12.74
N LYS A 644 25.79 7.90 -12.95
CA LYS A 644 26.10 8.42 -14.28
C LYS A 644 27.10 7.51 -15.00
N GLY A 645 27.19 7.64 -16.32
CA GLY A 645 28.20 6.94 -17.12
C GLY A 645 29.63 7.22 -16.62
N GLY A 646 30.42 6.16 -16.43
CA GLY A 646 31.76 6.27 -15.87
C GLY A 646 32.35 4.95 -15.38
N GLU A 647 33.60 4.99 -14.93
CA GLU A 647 34.26 3.88 -14.24
C GLU A 647 33.98 3.93 -12.74
N TYR A 648 33.71 2.77 -12.15
CA TYR A 648 33.38 2.63 -10.73
C TYR A 648 34.14 1.46 -10.12
N ILE A 649 34.35 1.56 -8.81
CA ILE A 649 34.83 0.47 -7.97
C ILE A 649 33.69 0.05 -7.06
N LEU A 650 33.34 -1.23 -7.12
CA LEU A 650 32.48 -1.91 -6.17
C LEU A 650 33.36 -2.59 -5.12
N THR A 651 33.03 -2.43 -3.85
CA THR A 651 33.64 -3.13 -2.74
C THR A 651 32.55 -3.74 -1.87
N LEU A 652 32.64 -5.04 -1.59
CA LEU A 652 31.79 -5.73 -0.63
C LEU A 652 32.63 -6.11 0.59
N THR A 653 32.24 -5.68 1.78
CA THR A 653 32.93 -6.03 3.04
C THR A 653 32.00 -6.76 3.99
N ILE A 654 32.51 -7.74 4.76
CA ILE A 654 31.82 -8.26 5.94
C ILE A 654 32.11 -7.33 7.11
N LYS A 655 31.06 -6.91 7.81
CA LYS A 655 31.17 -6.20 9.09
C LYS A 655 31.09 -7.18 10.25
N ASN A 656 32.15 -7.25 11.06
CA ASN A 656 32.20 -8.01 12.31
C ASN A 656 32.55 -7.02 13.44
N GLY A 657 31.54 -6.46 14.11
CA GLY A 657 31.77 -5.37 15.06
C GLY A 657 32.30 -4.11 14.36
N GLU A 658 33.46 -3.61 14.77
CA GLU A 658 34.14 -2.47 14.13
C GLU A 658 35.02 -2.89 12.94
N GLU A 659 35.39 -4.18 12.84
CA GLU A 659 36.24 -4.67 11.76
C GLU A 659 35.45 -4.84 10.46
N GLN A 660 36.07 -4.41 9.35
CA GLN A 660 35.57 -4.64 7.99
C GLN A 660 36.56 -5.47 7.20
N LYS A 661 36.15 -6.67 6.79
CA LYS A 661 36.95 -7.56 5.95
C LYS A 661 36.44 -7.54 4.51
N PRO A 662 37.24 -7.13 3.51
CA PRO A 662 36.82 -7.17 2.11
C PRO A 662 36.58 -8.61 1.64
N LEU A 663 35.46 -8.81 0.95
CA LEU A 663 35.08 -10.05 0.27
C LEU A 663 35.40 -10.01 -1.21
N THR A 664 34.98 -8.93 -1.88
CA THR A 664 35.29 -8.69 -3.30
C THR A 664 35.51 -7.21 -3.55
N THR A 665 36.39 -6.92 -4.51
CA THR A 665 36.58 -5.58 -5.06
C THR A 665 36.60 -5.72 -6.57
N GLU A 666 35.65 -5.09 -7.25
CA GLU A 666 35.44 -5.23 -8.68
C GLU A 666 35.37 -3.87 -9.35
N LYS A 667 35.98 -3.75 -10.53
CA LYS A 667 35.85 -2.56 -11.38
C LYS A 667 34.76 -2.81 -12.39
N PHE A 668 33.91 -1.81 -12.62
CA PHE A 668 32.90 -1.88 -13.66
C PHE A 668 32.69 -0.52 -14.31
N VAL A 669 32.09 -0.56 -15.50
CA VAL A 669 31.78 0.65 -16.27
C VAL A 669 30.27 0.75 -16.40
N VAL A 670 29.72 1.86 -15.92
CA VAL A 670 28.33 2.22 -16.21
C VAL A 670 28.30 2.85 -17.60
N LYS A 671 27.54 2.22 -18.50
CA LYS A 671 27.21 2.74 -19.84
C LYS A 671 25.69 2.72 -19.99
N ASP A 672 25.16 3.44 -20.99
CA ASP A 672 23.74 3.36 -21.32
C ASP A 672 23.31 1.90 -21.51
N GLY A 673 22.34 1.45 -20.71
CA GLY A 673 21.85 0.06 -20.67
C GLY A 673 22.68 -0.97 -19.88
N LYS A 674 23.92 -0.66 -19.43
CA LYS A 674 24.74 -1.55 -18.59
C LYS A 674 24.89 -1.00 -17.17
N ARG A 675 23.90 -1.33 -16.34
CA ARG A 675 23.77 -0.88 -14.94
C ARG A 675 23.70 -2.04 -13.95
N ARG A 676 23.89 -3.26 -14.45
CA ARG A 676 23.72 -4.49 -13.68
C ARG A 676 25.04 -4.99 -13.12
N LEU A 677 25.02 -5.39 -11.86
CA LEU A 677 26.14 -6.02 -11.16
C LEU A 677 25.73 -7.38 -10.62
N PHE A 678 26.74 -8.22 -10.37
CA PHE A 678 26.61 -9.53 -9.77
C PHE A 678 27.58 -9.63 -8.61
N PHE A 679 27.14 -10.21 -7.50
CA PHE A 679 27.97 -10.49 -6.34
C PHE A 679 27.32 -11.59 -5.51
N GLU A 680 28.00 -12.07 -4.47
CA GLU A 680 27.50 -13.15 -3.63
C GLU A 680 27.48 -12.70 -2.16
N LEU A 681 26.38 -12.96 -1.45
CA LEU A 681 26.29 -12.72 -0.03
C LEU A 681 26.55 -14.01 0.75
N PRO A 682 27.49 -14.01 1.72
CA PRO A 682 27.63 -15.12 2.65
C PRO A 682 26.40 -15.24 3.57
N PRO A 683 26.11 -16.45 4.07
CA PRO A 683 25.02 -16.66 5.02
C PRO A 683 25.32 -15.97 6.35
N HIS A 684 24.30 -15.33 6.92
CA HIS A 684 24.28 -14.82 8.30
C HIS A 684 25.41 -13.83 8.64
N LYS A 685 25.90 -13.08 7.64
CA LYS A 685 26.86 -11.99 7.84
C LYS A 685 26.29 -10.69 7.32
N LEU A 686 26.48 -9.63 8.12
CA LEU A 686 26.23 -8.27 7.68
C LEU A 686 27.31 -7.86 6.67
N CYS A 687 26.90 -7.52 5.47
CA CYS A 687 27.78 -7.06 4.41
C CYS A 687 27.52 -5.57 4.12
N ILE A 688 28.56 -4.81 3.82
CA ILE A 688 28.46 -3.43 3.34
C ILE A 688 28.88 -3.41 1.89
N LEU A 689 27.96 -3.02 1.02
CA LEU A 689 28.21 -2.75 -0.38
C LEU A 689 28.53 -1.27 -0.54
N ASN A 690 29.70 -0.95 -1.12
CA ASN A 690 30.08 0.40 -1.48
C ASN A 690 30.41 0.46 -2.97
N ILE A 691 29.90 1.48 -3.65
CA ILE A 691 30.21 1.80 -5.04
C ILE A 691 30.66 3.25 -5.08
N ARG A 692 31.84 3.50 -5.64
CA ARG A 692 32.42 4.84 -5.79
C ARG A 692 32.93 5.02 -7.21
N ARG A 693 32.68 6.20 -7.80
CA ARG A 693 33.31 6.58 -9.07
C ARG A 693 34.83 6.64 -8.90
N ARG A 694 35.54 6.16 -9.91
CA ARG A 694 37.00 6.15 -9.93
C ARG A 694 37.60 7.52 -10.20
#